data_AF-A0A1Z4GDS2-F1
#
_entry.id   AF-A0A1Z4GDS2-F1
#
_cell.length_a   1.000
_cell.length_b   1.000
_cell.length_c   1.000
_cell.angle_alpha   90.00
_cell.angle_beta   90.00
_cell.angle_gamma   90.00
#
_symmetry.space_group_name_H-M   'P 1'
#
loop_
_entity.id
_entity.type
_entity.pdbx_description
1 polymer ?
#
loop_
_entity_poly.entity_id
_entity_poly.type
_entity_poly.pdbx_seq_one_letter_code
_entity_poly.pdbx_strand_id
1 'polypeptide(L)'
;MPVEIRLPPRFQVQINENEYLELPIIQLVAIGNNVPHIARINFSVKGTPSELTTQIQKAYKPFDAVTPKISQIGQLEQYPCKLEKPLTEPINCTLQVIVEYFDSDFSGEPVLSEPKQVQAVCYLWTPSTAEAQIMNSESLPNPPEEPVNYQQVKRFPGWFALDFGTSNSTVTLFDPIEIPIAEILPREQELRLRDRLLQWLNSPASEALPEISEVEWQKFIIDISKNLEIEPSRLCEIFESDNRERFLEAIRQIELSLGNSEKFQRAASKKLYQIYHEVFRVPTLESQNLIPVVLDIDRRDSEIPSELEISNLEVLKLKMGREARDNRKKAIAQGTSSSLKEIISRFHHSPKRYFGQNKTFPVMLNDTEVNINVNQLIQAAWAHLIDLTEDYRQRARRRFSEGKLLTAVVTYPTVAPPVVRKEVKQLVEQLGIDDVQTAYDEAVSVAIFFLWREFGGNLNIGIESFKTRCRRDGNKWSQNVLVLDIGGGTTDLALIELTLEDKTPFFANNEDRGLGGRYYKLTPKLLGSSGHLQLGGELITLRVFRLLKVAIADFLLTAVTRGDIDSEKLEDLISAELNERFLDQGKFKTGSLLKCLDRENPEGDTAYKDALDTAEKVLPTRWQQAPQRLQTFYTLWDHAEAAKLKLGQKLPTDNSLVTFTISEQQIAELLTQSAIKYQIHNPDNIAVTLDNQQFERVATSAIKEAIGIAKGLMESRLRSEDNTIDAWNTHKVDWLILSGKTCNLDLVQRHIYQEFSKSPYFVWNPERITFVLEFTKLATSAGACYAEKLRRLRFDPEESKALLQKGANQLEIDVKNLFYYLPCNFKRKTQSNELLPVFKAGQELHQIALWETVAKVRTAWQGIQLTNIIYRQDYEDGDLRLWGSFDGKHLMEKLGMEEAEFLKKIKVQFEIDQTLQFSVLLCQGNPHYLIDVPGIDVGSAILAASETSLFADGELKWNIAVERPNKDLTDGDIAVNVIESATVDQPNAYHLVFEIDSNDNQSLHEFHYLRDGSPQPGKGLISNPLPPFPYTGQHTFYVYQTDTETNRKKWIRIGSLSKPSVTTDYPCQYRVTLDNKGILRMHPGEVPYWISTSQECLKQEGCVYRAELELQPNEVDKERDPFCGIH
;
A
#
# COMPACT_ATOMS: atom_id res chain seq x y z
N MET A 1 36.16 13.83 -13.28
CA MET A 1 36.97 15.03 -12.96
C MET A 1 37.50 14.86 -11.54
N PRO A 2 38.81 15.02 -11.28
CA PRO A 2 39.39 14.80 -9.96
C PRO A 2 39.08 15.88 -8.92
N VAL A 3 38.42 17.00 -9.28
CA VAL A 3 37.90 18.01 -8.35
C VAL A 3 36.37 18.03 -8.40
N GLU A 4 35.74 17.99 -7.23
CA GLU A 4 34.30 18.17 -7.03
C GLU A 4 34.04 19.46 -6.25
N ILE A 5 33.08 20.27 -6.73
CA ILE A 5 32.55 21.42 -5.97
C ILE A 5 31.24 20.98 -5.31
N ARG A 6 31.26 20.78 -3.99
CA ARG A 6 30.05 20.50 -3.20
C ARG A 6 29.37 21.82 -2.87
N LEU A 7 28.31 22.09 -3.62
CA LEU A 7 27.45 23.26 -3.49
C LEU A 7 26.01 22.81 -3.81
N PRO A 8 25.02 23.07 -2.94
CA PRO A 8 23.64 22.68 -3.21
C PRO A 8 23.09 23.42 -4.45
N PRO A 9 22.30 22.78 -5.31
CA PRO A 9 21.79 23.40 -6.54
C PRO A 9 20.77 24.53 -6.26
N ARG A 10 20.13 24.52 -5.08
CA ARG A 10 19.24 25.58 -4.59
C ARG A 10 19.49 25.81 -3.11
N PHE A 11 19.46 27.07 -2.67
CA PHE A 11 19.65 27.46 -1.27
C PHE A 11 18.68 28.59 -0.92
N GLN A 12 17.90 28.40 0.15
CA GLN A 12 17.03 29.45 0.67
C GLN A 12 17.86 30.39 1.52
N VAL A 13 17.95 31.66 1.14
CA VAL A 13 18.68 32.68 1.90
C VAL A 13 17.81 33.11 3.07
N GLN A 14 18.34 33.00 4.28
CA GLN A 14 17.69 33.49 5.50
C GLN A 14 18.42 34.74 6.00
N ILE A 15 17.70 35.61 6.70
CA ILE A 15 18.26 36.78 7.37
C ILE A 15 18.22 36.47 8.86
N ASN A 16 19.39 36.46 9.50
CA ASN A 16 19.44 36.25 10.95
C ASN A 16 19.09 37.54 11.72
N GLU A 17 18.93 37.42 13.05
CA GLU A 17 18.55 38.52 13.94
C GLU A 17 19.50 39.73 13.90
N ASN A 18 20.72 39.56 13.37
CA ASN A 18 21.74 40.61 13.23
C ASN A 18 21.83 41.18 11.79
N GLU A 19 20.82 40.92 10.94
CA GLU A 19 20.72 41.36 9.55
C GLU A 19 21.80 40.80 8.61
N TYR A 20 22.39 39.64 8.93
CA TYR A 20 23.29 38.94 8.01
C TYR A 20 22.53 37.92 7.16
N LEU A 21 22.90 37.86 5.88
CA LEU A 21 22.46 36.80 4.98
C LEU A 21 23.21 35.51 5.29
N GLU A 22 22.45 34.44 5.50
CA GLU A 22 22.97 33.08 5.47
C GLU A 22 23.16 32.66 4.01
N LEU A 23 24.40 32.30 3.66
CA LEU A 23 24.81 31.94 2.30
C LEU A 23 25.29 30.48 2.24
N PRO A 24 25.20 29.78 1.09
CA PRO A 24 25.57 28.38 1.01
C PRO A 24 27.06 28.16 1.23
N ILE A 25 27.39 27.13 2.01
CA ILE A 25 28.77 26.63 2.20
C ILE A 25 29.29 26.00 0.90
N ILE A 26 30.52 26.31 0.53
CA ILE A 26 31.19 25.74 -0.66
C ILE A 26 32.39 24.92 -0.21
N GLN A 27 32.41 23.63 -0.56
CA GLN A 27 33.51 22.72 -0.28
C GLN A 27 34.11 22.16 -1.57
N LEU A 28 35.43 22.01 -1.59
CA LEU A 28 36.18 21.40 -2.68
C LEU A 28 36.72 20.05 -2.23
N VAL A 29 36.43 18.98 -2.98
CA VAL A 29 36.84 17.62 -2.64
C VAL A 29 37.58 16.97 -3.81
N ALA A 30 38.63 16.21 -3.50
CA ALA A 30 39.31 15.37 -4.49
C ALA A 30 38.49 14.08 -4.75
N ILE A 31 38.31 13.71 -6.01
CA ILE A 31 37.71 12.44 -6.42
C ILE A 31 38.75 11.57 -7.11
N GLY A 32 38.94 10.34 -6.60
CA GLY A 32 39.86 9.35 -7.16
C GLY A 32 41.29 9.46 -6.62
N ASN A 33 42.24 8.78 -7.27
CA ASN A 33 43.62 8.63 -6.79
C ASN A 33 44.56 9.80 -7.17
N ASN A 34 44.05 10.83 -7.85
CA ASN A 34 44.82 12.01 -8.26
C ASN A 34 44.77 13.09 -7.17
N VAL A 35 45.85 13.86 -6.97
CA VAL A 35 45.91 14.96 -6.00
C VAL A 35 45.88 16.30 -6.73
N PRO A 36 44.70 16.88 -6.98
CA PRO A 36 44.60 18.10 -7.77
C PRO A 36 45.12 19.32 -7.01
N HIS A 37 45.73 20.22 -7.76
CA HIS A 37 46.31 21.48 -7.30
C HIS A 37 45.50 22.68 -7.80
N ILE A 38 44.95 23.49 -6.91
CA ILE A 38 44.02 24.57 -7.27
C ILE A 38 44.79 25.80 -7.71
N ALA A 39 44.59 26.23 -8.96
CA ALA A 39 45.21 27.42 -9.52
C ALA A 39 44.41 28.67 -9.19
N ARG A 40 43.09 28.63 -9.44
CA ARG A 40 42.21 29.79 -9.27
C ARG A 40 40.79 29.38 -8.91
N ILE A 41 40.12 30.19 -8.09
CA ILE A 41 38.67 30.07 -7.81
C ILE A 41 38.01 31.42 -8.06
N ASN A 42 37.00 31.43 -8.92
CA ASN A 42 36.21 32.59 -9.28
C ASN A 42 34.74 32.39 -8.92
N PHE A 43 34.09 33.47 -8.48
CA PHE A 43 32.67 33.51 -8.16
C PHE A 43 31.98 34.56 -9.01
N SER A 44 30.79 34.25 -9.51
CA SER A 44 29.91 35.25 -10.12
C SER A 44 28.49 35.10 -9.60
N VAL A 45 27.82 36.21 -9.29
CA VAL A 45 26.42 36.21 -8.85
C VAL A 45 25.61 37.05 -9.83
N LYS A 46 24.49 36.51 -10.33
CA LYS A 46 23.57 37.21 -11.23
C LYS A 46 22.13 37.03 -10.79
N GLY A 47 21.29 38.05 -10.89
CA GLY A 47 19.88 37.97 -10.55
C GLY A 47 19.34 39.24 -9.88
N THR A 48 18.21 39.11 -9.20
CA THR A 48 17.53 40.22 -8.52
C THR A 48 17.49 40.01 -6.99
N PRO A 49 17.61 41.07 -6.17
CA PRO A 49 17.91 42.45 -6.54
C PRO A 49 19.36 42.65 -6.98
N SER A 50 19.59 43.47 -8.01
CA SER A 50 20.93 43.66 -8.60
C SER A 50 21.95 44.23 -7.61
N GLU A 51 21.51 45.08 -6.68
CA GLU A 51 22.33 45.66 -5.61
C GLU A 51 22.89 44.57 -4.67
N LEU A 52 22.11 43.52 -4.42
CA LEU A 52 22.47 42.42 -3.53
C LEU A 52 23.44 41.42 -4.19
N THR A 53 23.38 41.26 -5.52
CA THR A 53 24.28 40.35 -6.26
C THR A 53 25.75 40.70 -6.01
N THR A 54 26.08 42.00 -5.96
CA THR A 54 27.45 42.48 -5.71
C THR A 54 27.89 42.23 -4.28
N GLN A 55 26.97 42.34 -3.30
CA GLN A 55 27.27 42.07 -1.89
C GLN A 55 27.47 40.56 -1.64
N ILE A 56 26.59 39.71 -2.19
CA ILE A 56 26.72 38.25 -2.11
C ILE A 56 28.02 37.78 -2.77
N GLN A 57 28.36 38.33 -3.94
CA GLN A 57 29.62 37.97 -4.62
C GLN A 57 30.85 38.34 -3.78
N LYS A 58 30.82 39.49 -3.07
CA LYS A 58 31.91 39.91 -2.17
C LYS A 58 32.04 39.05 -0.92
N ALA A 59 30.99 38.33 -0.53
CA ALA A 59 31.04 37.39 0.59
C ALA A 59 31.96 36.19 0.29
N TYR A 60 32.19 35.88 -0.98
CA TYR A 60 33.10 34.82 -1.42
C TYR A 60 34.41 35.42 -1.92
N LYS A 61 35.52 35.09 -1.24
CA LYS A 61 36.84 35.62 -1.61
C LYS A 61 37.41 34.86 -2.80
N PRO A 62 37.71 35.51 -3.94
CA PRO A 62 38.44 34.88 -5.03
C PRO A 62 39.77 34.32 -4.52
N PHE A 63 40.17 33.18 -5.06
CA PHE A 63 41.41 32.51 -4.70
C PHE A 63 42.38 32.54 -5.88
N ASP A 64 43.59 33.06 -5.67
CA ASP A 64 44.69 33.03 -6.65
C ASP A 64 46.00 32.80 -5.88
N ALA A 65 46.65 31.66 -6.08
CA ALA A 65 47.84 31.26 -5.34
C ALA A 65 48.74 30.32 -6.17
N VAL A 66 49.91 29.98 -5.62
CA VAL A 66 50.93 29.12 -6.25
C VAL A 66 50.54 27.62 -6.21
N THR A 67 49.33 27.28 -6.65
CA THR A 67 48.83 25.91 -6.85
C THR A 67 48.86 24.97 -5.63
N PRO A 68 48.23 25.30 -4.48
CA PRO A 68 48.17 24.38 -3.34
C PRO A 68 47.34 23.13 -3.64
N LYS A 69 47.61 22.05 -2.88
CA LYS A 69 46.81 20.82 -2.96
C LYS A 69 45.39 21.09 -2.47
N ILE A 70 44.39 20.51 -3.10
CA ILE A 70 42.97 20.69 -2.72
C ILE A 70 42.69 20.39 -1.23
N SER A 71 43.43 19.44 -0.63
CA SER A 71 43.34 19.08 0.79
C SER A 71 43.76 20.20 1.73
N GLN A 72 44.50 21.21 1.24
CA GLN A 72 44.89 22.40 1.99
C GLN A 72 43.83 23.51 1.92
N ILE A 73 42.82 23.37 1.06
CA ILE A 73 41.71 24.34 0.91
C ILE A 73 40.46 23.81 1.61
N GLY A 74 39.97 22.62 1.24
CA GLY A 74 38.81 21.97 1.87
C GLY A 74 37.49 22.77 1.77
N GLN A 75 37.27 23.74 2.66
CA GLN A 75 36.10 24.61 2.68
C GLN A 75 36.50 26.06 2.38
N LEU A 76 35.76 26.72 1.49
CA LEU A 76 36.05 28.10 1.11
C LEU A 76 35.60 29.07 2.21
N GLU A 77 36.47 30.00 2.56
CA GLU A 77 36.19 31.06 3.55
C GLU A 77 35.08 31.99 3.02
N GLN A 78 34.14 32.34 3.90
CA GLN A 78 33.02 33.23 3.61
C GLN A 78 33.03 34.40 4.57
N TYR A 79 32.94 35.61 4.02
CA TYR A 79 32.79 36.83 4.81
C TYR A 79 31.31 37.07 5.14
N PRO A 80 30.99 37.55 6.35
CA PRO A 80 29.63 37.91 6.72
C PRO A 80 29.04 38.92 5.73
N CYS A 81 27.87 38.63 5.18
CA CYS A 81 27.17 39.51 4.26
C CYS A 81 26.06 40.26 5.02
N LYS A 82 26.37 41.46 5.52
CA LYS A 82 25.40 42.28 6.27
C LYS A 82 24.54 43.11 5.30
N LEU A 83 23.24 43.10 5.50
CA LEU A 83 22.33 43.98 4.80
C LEU A 83 22.51 45.43 5.28
N GLU A 84 22.71 46.35 4.35
CA GLU A 84 22.77 47.79 4.66
C GLU A 84 21.37 48.42 4.76
N LYS A 85 20.36 47.75 4.19
CA LYS A 85 18.94 48.15 4.20
C LYS A 85 18.05 46.90 4.24
N PRO A 86 16.82 46.99 4.80
CA PRO A 86 15.86 45.88 4.77
C PRO A 86 15.54 45.45 3.33
N LEU A 87 15.39 44.14 3.13
CA LEU A 87 15.01 43.57 1.83
C LEU A 87 13.58 43.99 1.46
N THR A 88 13.44 44.75 0.37
CA THR A 88 12.15 45.20 -0.17
C THR A 88 11.61 44.30 -1.29
N GLU A 89 12.45 43.42 -1.84
CA GLU A 89 12.13 42.51 -2.94
C GLU A 89 12.70 41.11 -2.64
N PRO A 90 12.08 40.02 -3.12
CA PRO A 90 12.62 38.68 -2.92
C PRO A 90 13.94 38.48 -3.68
N ILE A 91 14.86 37.77 -3.04
CA ILE A 91 16.11 37.31 -3.65
C ILE A 91 15.78 36.22 -4.65
N ASN A 92 16.27 36.38 -5.87
CA ASN A 92 16.30 35.39 -6.94
C ASN A 92 17.64 35.54 -7.67
N CYS A 93 18.68 34.95 -7.10
CA CYS A 93 20.06 35.07 -7.57
C CYS A 93 20.65 33.70 -7.94
N THR A 94 21.60 33.69 -8.84
CA THR A 94 22.36 32.51 -9.26
C THR A 94 23.83 32.75 -8.93
N LEU A 95 24.36 31.97 -7.98
CA LEU A 95 25.77 31.92 -7.62
C LEU A 95 26.45 30.85 -8.47
N GLN A 96 27.45 31.24 -9.26
CA GLN A 96 28.31 30.34 -10.02
C GLN A 96 29.72 30.34 -9.43
N VAL A 97 30.25 29.14 -9.22
CA VAL A 97 31.62 28.88 -8.75
C VAL A 97 32.39 28.20 -9.87
N ILE A 98 33.57 28.72 -10.17
CA ILE A 98 34.47 28.18 -11.18
C ILE A 98 35.82 27.92 -10.51
N VAL A 99 36.32 26.68 -10.61
CA VAL A 99 37.60 26.26 -10.07
C VAL A 99 38.50 25.82 -11.22
N GLU A 100 39.64 26.48 -11.37
CA GLU A 100 40.73 26.10 -12.25
C GLU A 100 41.79 25.35 -11.43
N TYR A 101 42.25 24.20 -11.92
CA TYR A 101 43.17 23.32 -11.22
C TYR A 101 44.06 22.54 -12.18
N PHE A 102 45.15 21.98 -11.65
CA PHE A 102 46.06 21.07 -12.36
C PHE A 102 46.02 19.69 -11.71
N ASP A 103 46.13 18.65 -12.53
CA ASP A 103 46.33 17.29 -12.03
C ASP A 103 47.76 17.11 -11.53
N SER A 104 47.98 16.18 -10.60
CA SER A 104 49.32 15.79 -10.19
C SER A 104 49.92 14.72 -11.10
N ASP A 105 51.23 14.75 -11.30
CA ASP A 105 51.98 13.64 -11.88
C ASP A 105 52.16 12.48 -10.89
N PHE A 106 52.91 11.43 -11.27
CA PHE A 106 53.14 10.26 -10.42
C PHE A 106 53.97 10.58 -9.15
N SER A 107 54.65 11.73 -9.11
CA SER A 107 55.40 12.23 -7.94
C SER A 107 54.55 13.13 -7.03
N GLY A 108 53.32 13.45 -7.43
CA GLY A 108 52.41 14.29 -6.65
C GLY A 108 52.64 15.79 -6.84
N GLU A 109 53.32 16.19 -7.92
CA GLU A 109 53.60 17.57 -8.32
C GLU A 109 52.66 18.02 -9.45
N PRO A 110 52.27 19.32 -9.53
CA PRO A 110 51.28 19.78 -10.50
C PRO A 110 51.79 19.76 -11.95
N VAL A 111 51.01 19.20 -12.85
CA VAL A 111 51.27 19.21 -14.31
C VAL A 111 50.79 20.55 -14.90
N LEU A 112 51.67 21.57 -14.86
CA LEU A 112 51.33 22.95 -15.25
C LEU A 112 51.04 23.15 -16.75
N SER A 113 51.26 22.13 -17.59
CA SER A 113 50.99 22.20 -19.04
C SER A 113 49.51 22.03 -19.40
N GLU A 114 48.68 21.51 -18.49
CA GLU A 114 47.28 21.15 -18.77
C GLU A 114 46.33 21.69 -17.69
N PRO A 115 45.93 22.98 -17.75
CA PRO A 115 44.93 23.53 -16.84
C PRO A 115 43.55 22.90 -17.10
N LYS A 116 42.87 22.50 -16.03
CA LYS A 116 41.51 21.94 -16.04
C LYS A 116 40.56 22.85 -15.27
N GLN A 117 39.28 22.80 -15.61
CA GLN A 117 38.26 23.66 -15.05
C GLN A 117 37.02 22.85 -14.68
N VAL A 118 36.46 23.13 -13.51
CA VAL A 118 35.17 22.60 -13.06
C VAL A 118 34.29 23.74 -12.56
N GLN A 119 32.98 23.64 -12.74
CA GLN A 119 32.02 24.65 -12.34
C GLN A 119 30.80 24.06 -11.63
N ALA A 120 30.23 24.82 -10.69
CA ALA A 120 28.97 24.51 -10.03
C ALA A 120 28.11 25.76 -9.88
N VAL A 121 26.79 25.57 -9.80
CA VAL A 121 25.81 26.66 -9.76
C VAL A 121 24.81 26.40 -8.64
N CYS A 122 24.46 27.45 -7.89
CA CYS A 122 23.44 27.45 -6.84
C CYS A 122 22.42 28.55 -7.08
N TYR A 123 21.13 28.21 -7.03
CA TYR A 123 20.05 29.18 -7.05
C TYR A 123 19.70 29.64 -5.62
N LEU A 124 19.99 30.91 -5.33
CA LEU A 124 19.69 31.59 -4.08
C LEU A 124 18.30 32.23 -4.15
N TRP A 125 17.44 31.92 -3.18
CA TRP A 125 16.07 32.45 -3.18
C TRP A 125 15.53 32.79 -1.79
N THR A 126 14.57 33.71 -1.73
CA THR A 126 13.73 33.97 -0.54
C THR A 126 12.26 33.81 -0.92
N PRO A 127 11.38 33.27 -0.04
CA PRO A 127 9.95 33.20 -0.29
C PRO A 127 9.35 34.60 -0.50
N SER A 128 8.39 34.71 -1.40
CA SER A 128 7.76 35.99 -1.72
C SER A 128 6.93 36.50 -0.53
N THR A 129 6.78 37.82 -0.38
CA THR A 129 5.99 38.42 0.72
C THR A 129 4.52 37.98 0.76
N ALA A 130 4.00 37.41 -0.33
CA ALA A 130 2.68 36.77 -0.37
C ALA A 130 2.66 35.35 0.26
N GLU A 131 3.80 34.63 0.22
CA GLU A 131 3.96 33.32 0.88
C GLU A 131 4.36 33.46 2.35
N ALA A 132 5.06 34.54 2.73
CA ALA A 132 5.40 34.83 4.12
C ALA A 132 4.17 35.19 5.00
N GLN A 133 3.08 35.68 4.40
CA GLN A 133 1.83 35.97 5.13
C GLN A 133 0.95 34.73 5.36
N ILE A 134 1.17 33.63 4.64
CA ILE A 134 0.50 32.35 4.90
C ILE A 134 1.20 31.58 6.04
N MET A 135 2.46 31.93 6.35
CA MET A 135 3.21 31.35 7.49
C MET A 135 3.19 32.18 8.78
N ASN A 136 2.68 33.42 8.78
CA ASN A 136 2.74 34.32 9.95
C ASN A 136 1.37 34.78 10.50
N SER A 137 0.26 34.14 10.13
CA SER A 137 -1.07 34.48 10.67
C SER A 137 -1.51 33.58 11.83
N GLU A 138 -0.68 33.40 12.85
CA GLU A 138 -1.14 33.08 14.22
C GLU A 138 -0.18 33.74 15.24
N SER A 139 -0.37 35.04 15.47
CA SER A 139 0.11 35.68 16.70
C SER A 139 -1.06 36.41 17.37
N LEU A 140 -1.66 35.72 18.35
CA LEU A 140 -2.44 36.36 19.41
C LEU A 140 -1.53 36.50 20.64
N PRO A 141 -1.78 37.49 21.51
CA PRO A 141 -0.75 38.18 22.29
C PRO A 141 -0.15 37.32 23.43
N ASN A 142 1.16 37.42 23.58
CA ASN A 142 1.97 36.75 24.61
C ASN A 142 1.42 36.99 26.04
N PRO A 143 1.21 35.94 26.85
CA PRO A 143 1.27 36.05 28.31
C PRO A 143 2.74 36.26 28.76
N PRO A 144 2.96 36.78 29.98
CA PRO A 144 4.29 37.15 30.44
C PRO A 144 5.23 35.93 30.53
N GLU A 145 6.42 36.10 29.96
CA GLU A 145 7.48 35.10 29.85
C GLU A 145 7.91 34.53 31.21
N GLU A 146 7.71 33.23 31.40
CA GLU A 146 8.66 32.41 32.15
C GLU A 146 9.64 31.77 31.14
N PRO A 147 10.94 31.67 31.48
CA PRO A 147 11.97 31.25 30.52
C PRO A 147 11.82 29.76 30.19
N VAL A 148 11.20 29.44 29.06
CA VAL A 148 11.19 28.08 28.50
C VAL A 148 12.44 27.87 27.66
N ASN A 149 13.26 26.94 28.11
CA ASN A 149 14.44 26.40 27.45
C ASN A 149 14.05 25.80 26.08
N TYR A 150 14.36 26.48 24.96
CA TYR A 150 14.18 25.94 23.61
C TYR A 150 15.18 24.80 23.36
N GLN A 151 14.84 23.59 23.79
CA GLN A 151 15.46 22.39 23.23
C GLN A 151 14.92 22.20 21.81
N GLN A 152 15.80 22.30 20.79
CA GLN A 152 15.49 21.79 19.45
C GLN A 152 15.00 20.35 19.59
N VAL A 153 13.71 20.10 19.26
CA VAL A 153 13.13 18.75 19.32
C VAL A 153 13.79 17.93 18.21
N LYS A 154 14.75 17.09 18.61
CA LYS A 154 15.45 16.16 17.70
C LYS A 154 14.42 15.24 17.04
N ARG A 155 14.40 15.19 15.70
CA ARG A 155 13.54 14.30 14.91
C ARG A 155 14.14 12.89 14.88
N PHE A 156 13.31 11.86 15.07
CA PHE A 156 13.72 10.47 14.81
C PHE A 156 13.98 10.28 13.30
N PRO A 157 15.14 9.75 12.89
CA PRO A 157 15.50 9.64 11.46
C PRO A 157 14.72 8.56 10.70
N GLY A 158 14.09 7.62 11.41
CA GLY A 158 13.30 6.54 10.82
C GLY A 158 11.79 6.80 10.79
N TRP A 159 11.01 5.73 10.70
CA TRP A 159 9.54 5.75 10.71
C TRP A 159 8.99 4.44 11.26
N PHE A 160 7.70 4.37 11.51
CA PHE A 160 7.01 3.17 11.96
C PHE A 160 5.79 2.89 11.10
N ALA A 161 5.45 1.61 10.94
CA ALA A 161 4.26 1.16 10.23
C ALA A 161 3.26 0.54 11.21
N LEU A 162 2.02 1.02 11.19
CA LEU A 162 0.92 0.57 12.03
C LEU A 162 -0.04 -0.31 11.22
N ASP A 163 -0.26 -1.53 11.69
CA ASP A 163 -1.40 -2.36 11.28
C ASP A 163 -2.38 -2.47 12.45
N PHE A 164 -3.41 -1.61 12.41
CA PHE A 164 -4.52 -1.65 13.35
C PHE A 164 -5.54 -2.69 12.86
N GLY A 165 -5.48 -3.91 13.41
CA GLY A 165 -6.36 -4.99 12.96
C GLY A 165 -7.65 -5.10 13.76
N THR A 166 -8.58 -5.90 13.24
CA THR A 166 -9.88 -6.09 13.90
C THR A 166 -9.74 -6.80 15.24
N SER A 167 -9.04 -7.93 15.29
CA SER A 167 -8.87 -8.67 16.56
C SER A 167 -7.51 -8.43 17.21
N ASN A 168 -6.48 -8.10 16.44
CA ASN A 168 -5.13 -7.86 16.93
C ASN A 168 -4.42 -6.78 16.10
N SER A 169 -3.42 -6.11 16.67
CA SER A 169 -2.65 -5.05 16.03
C SER A 169 -1.13 -5.32 16.12
N THR A 170 -0.37 -4.80 15.16
CA THR A 170 1.11 -4.89 15.14
C THR A 170 1.74 -3.57 14.70
N VAL A 171 3.00 -3.36 15.12
CA VAL A 171 3.81 -2.22 14.71
C VAL A 171 5.20 -2.68 14.30
N THR A 172 5.71 -2.17 13.18
CA THR A 172 7.09 -2.39 12.74
C THR A 172 7.83 -1.07 12.61
N LEU A 173 8.97 -0.92 13.28
CA LEU A 173 9.83 0.25 13.24
C LEU A 173 10.92 0.07 12.18
N PHE A 174 11.22 1.12 11.41
CA PHE A 174 12.47 1.23 10.67
C PHE A 174 13.40 2.20 11.40
N ASP A 175 14.61 1.75 11.77
CA ASP A 175 15.61 2.60 12.43
C ASP A 175 16.98 2.54 11.71
N PRO A 176 17.45 3.64 11.09
CA PRO A 176 18.71 3.64 10.36
C PRO A 176 19.97 3.66 11.25
N ILE A 177 19.86 3.55 12.58
CA ILE A 177 20.98 3.70 13.53
C ILE A 177 22.19 2.81 13.25
N GLU A 178 21.97 1.53 13.03
CA GLU A 178 23.02 0.54 12.77
C GLU A 178 22.66 -0.24 11.51
N ILE A 179 23.64 -0.53 10.67
CA ILE A 179 23.48 -1.45 9.54
C ILE A 179 24.17 -2.75 9.93
N PRO A 180 23.42 -3.78 10.36
CA PRO A 180 24.03 -5.03 10.78
C PRO A 180 24.61 -5.76 9.56
N ILE A 181 25.93 -5.95 9.56
CA ILE A 181 26.64 -6.75 8.56
C ILE A 181 26.68 -8.19 9.07
N ALA A 182 25.99 -9.10 8.37
CA ALA A 182 26.10 -10.52 8.66
C ALA A 182 27.48 -11.03 8.20
N GLU A 183 28.29 -11.52 9.15
CA GLU A 183 29.58 -12.15 8.82
C GLU A 183 29.40 -13.55 8.18
N ILE A 184 28.31 -14.25 8.51
CA ILE A 184 28.01 -15.62 8.05
C ILE A 184 26.55 -15.71 7.55
N LEU A 185 25.59 -15.73 8.49
CA LEU A 185 24.15 -15.72 8.24
C LEU A 185 23.53 -14.54 8.99
N PRO A 186 22.43 -13.97 8.47
CA PRO A 186 21.56 -13.10 9.25
C PRO A 186 21.13 -13.79 10.55
N ARG A 187 21.03 -13.02 11.63
CA ARG A 187 20.81 -13.55 12.99
C ARG A 187 19.56 -14.41 13.08
N GLU A 188 18.47 -13.99 12.45
CA GLU A 188 17.19 -14.70 12.48
C GLU A 188 17.27 -16.07 11.78
N GLN A 189 18.06 -16.14 10.70
CA GLN A 189 18.33 -17.38 9.99
C GLN A 189 19.26 -18.29 10.80
N GLU A 190 20.30 -17.72 11.44
CA GLU A 190 21.18 -18.47 12.35
C GLU A 190 20.39 -19.09 13.50
N LEU A 191 19.53 -18.32 14.16
CA LEU A 191 18.68 -18.79 15.26
C LEU A 191 17.71 -19.89 14.80
N ARG A 192 17.07 -19.75 13.63
CA ARG A 192 16.22 -20.80 13.08
C ARG A 192 17.01 -22.06 12.76
N LEU A 193 18.20 -21.92 12.20
CA LEU A 193 19.02 -23.07 11.83
C LEU A 193 19.46 -23.85 13.08
N ARG A 194 19.88 -23.14 14.13
CA ARG A 194 20.19 -23.71 15.44
C ARG A 194 19.00 -24.48 16.00
N ASP A 195 17.83 -23.85 16.07
CA ASP A 195 16.61 -24.48 16.60
C ASP A 195 16.21 -25.74 15.81
N ARG A 196 16.21 -25.68 14.47
CA ARG A 196 15.83 -26.83 13.64
C ARG A 196 16.83 -27.97 13.66
N LEU A 197 18.13 -27.68 13.68
CA LEU A 197 19.15 -28.71 13.84
C LEU A 197 19.09 -29.34 15.24
N LEU A 198 18.89 -28.53 16.28
CA LEU A 198 18.71 -28.99 17.65
C LEU A 198 17.50 -29.94 17.76
N GLN A 199 16.34 -29.51 17.26
CA GLN A 199 15.13 -30.33 17.24
C GLN A 199 15.36 -31.66 16.50
N TRP A 200 15.99 -31.61 15.33
CA TRP A 200 16.23 -32.81 14.53
C TRP A 200 17.19 -33.80 15.20
N LEU A 201 18.30 -33.32 15.76
CA LEU A 201 19.30 -34.17 16.42
C LEU A 201 18.80 -34.73 17.76
N ASN A 202 17.84 -34.07 18.40
CA ASN A 202 17.20 -34.53 19.63
C ASN A 202 15.99 -35.45 19.41
N SER A 203 15.49 -35.56 18.18
CA SER A 203 14.38 -36.46 17.88
C SER A 203 14.79 -37.94 17.99
N PRO A 204 13.88 -38.81 18.46
CA PRO A 204 14.10 -40.26 18.38
C PRO A 204 14.22 -40.69 16.91
N ALA A 205 14.94 -41.80 16.64
CA ALA A 205 15.22 -42.25 15.27
C ALA A 205 13.95 -42.41 14.40
N SER A 206 12.86 -42.89 15.01
CA SER A 206 11.54 -43.06 14.36
C SER A 206 10.92 -41.76 13.86
N GLU A 207 11.29 -40.62 14.44
CA GLU A 207 10.83 -39.28 14.04
C GLU A 207 11.87 -38.55 13.20
N ALA A 208 13.15 -38.67 13.57
CA ALA A 208 14.27 -37.99 12.92
C ALA A 208 14.45 -38.47 11.47
N LEU A 209 14.48 -39.80 11.27
CA LEU A 209 14.63 -40.47 9.98
C LEU A 209 13.85 -41.82 10.01
N PRO A 210 12.52 -41.81 9.74
CA PRO A 210 11.66 -43.00 9.90
C PRO A 210 12.08 -44.23 9.08
N GLU A 211 12.83 -44.02 8.00
CA GLU A 211 13.28 -45.09 7.09
C GLU A 211 14.59 -45.75 7.54
N ILE A 212 15.20 -45.27 8.63
CA ILE A 212 16.55 -45.64 9.10
C ILE A 212 16.48 -46.38 10.43
N SER A 213 17.41 -47.31 10.66
CA SER A 213 17.49 -48.05 11.91
C SER A 213 17.98 -47.17 13.08
N GLU A 214 17.49 -47.45 14.29
CA GLU A 214 17.93 -46.73 15.49
C GLU A 214 19.45 -46.81 15.71
N VAL A 215 20.06 -47.94 15.36
CA VAL A 215 21.51 -48.17 15.46
C VAL A 215 22.30 -47.23 14.53
N GLU A 216 21.85 -47.04 13.29
CA GLU A 216 22.49 -46.13 12.33
C GLU A 216 22.36 -44.67 12.77
N TRP A 217 21.19 -44.27 13.30
CA TRP A 217 20.97 -42.94 13.85
C TRP A 217 21.85 -42.66 15.07
N GLN A 218 21.91 -43.59 16.03
CA GLN A 218 22.77 -43.44 17.21
C GLN A 218 24.25 -43.38 16.83
N LYS A 219 24.68 -44.19 15.86
CA LYS A 219 26.05 -44.13 15.34
C LYS A 219 26.38 -42.75 14.77
N PHE A 220 25.47 -42.16 13.99
CA PHE A 220 25.63 -40.81 13.44
C PHE A 220 25.83 -39.75 14.54
N ILE A 221 24.99 -39.77 15.59
CA ILE A 221 25.10 -38.85 16.72
C ILE A 221 26.44 -39.04 17.47
N ILE A 222 26.86 -40.29 17.68
CA ILE A 222 28.13 -40.62 18.32
C ILE A 222 29.31 -40.12 17.48
N ASP A 223 29.28 -40.33 16.16
CA ASP A 223 30.36 -39.93 15.25
C ASP A 223 30.52 -38.39 15.22
N ILE A 224 29.41 -37.63 15.17
CA ILE A 224 29.43 -36.17 15.30
C ILE A 224 30.04 -35.75 16.64
N SER A 225 29.55 -36.32 17.74
CA SER A 225 29.95 -35.94 19.10
C SER A 225 31.43 -36.23 19.37
N LYS A 226 31.91 -37.37 18.86
CA LYS A 226 33.33 -37.75 18.91
C LYS A 226 34.22 -36.75 18.17
N ASN A 227 33.81 -36.32 16.97
CA ASN A 227 34.59 -35.36 16.18
C ASN A 227 34.57 -33.94 16.78
N LEU A 228 33.54 -33.61 17.55
CA LEU A 228 33.42 -32.35 18.30
C LEU A 228 34.05 -32.41 19.70
N GLU A 229 34.65 -33.55 20.07
CA GLU A 229 35.26 -33.80 21.38
C GLU A 229 34.29 -33.56 22.56
N ILE A 230 33.03 -34.00 22.41
CA ILE A 230 31.99 -33.90 23.44
C ILE A 230 31.27 -35.22 23.69
N GLU A 231 30.62 -35.32 24.84
CA GLU A 231 29.66 -36.39 25.13
C GLU A 231 28.38 -36.21 24.29
N PRO A 232 27.79 -37.29 23.74
CA PRO A 232 26.56 -37.22 22.94
C PRO A 232 25.39 -36.52 23.63
N SER A 233 25.26 -36.66 24.95
CA SER A 233 24.22 -35.99 25.75
C SER A 233 24.36 -34.45 25.78
N ARG A 234 25.54 -33.93 25.43
CA ARG A 234 25.85 -32.49 25.45
C ARG A 234 25.85 -31.86 24.06
N LEU A 235 25.52 -32.62 23.00
CA LEU A 235 25.45 -32.10 21.63
C LEU A 235 24.46 -30.92 21.52
N CYS A 236 23.38 -30.95 22.29
CA CYS A 236 22.38 -29.87 22.39
C CYS A 236 23.00 -28.52 22.76
N GLU A 237 23.96 -28.51 23.69
CA GLU A 237 24.56 -27.30 24.25
C GLU A 237 25.25 -26.45 23.18
N ILE A 238 25.74 -27.07 22.10
CA ILE A 238 26.37 -26.35 20.98
C ILE A 238 25.35 -25.45 20.28
N PHE A 239 24.17 -25.98 20.00
CA PHE A 239 23.12 -25.27 19.27
C PHE A 239 22.43 -24.21 20.14
N GLU A 240 22.37 -24.43 21.46
CA GLU A 240 21.85 -23.47 22.45
C GLU A 240 22.84 -22.33 22.76
N SER A 241 24.15 -22.54 22.55
CA SER A 241 25.17 -21.52 22.81
C SER A 241 25.32 -20.49 21.68
N ASP A 242 25.61 -19.24 22.01
CA ASP A 242 25.95 -18.18 21.03
C ASP A 242 27.37 -18.33 20.43
N ASN A 243 28.05 -19.46 20.64
CA ASN A 243 29.38 -19.69 20.06
C ASN A 243 29.27 -20.04 18.56
N ARG A 244 29.57 -19.08 17.70
CA ARG A 244 29.45 -19.21 16.23
C ARG A 244 30.45 -20.19 15.61
N GLU A 245 31.70 -20.19 16.04
CA GLU A 245 32.73 -21.08 15.51
C GLU A 245 32.38 -22.55 15.77
N ARG A 246 31.96 -22.84 17.01
CA ARG A 246 31.58 -24.20 17.41
C ARG A 246 30.32 -24.68 16.69
N PHE A 247 29.39 -23.77 16.42
CA PHE A 247 28.20 -24.05 15.63
C PHE A 247 28.52 -24.38 14.17
N LEU A 248 29.37 -23.59 13.51
CA LEU A 248 29.83 -23.86 12.15
C LEU A 248 30.57 -25.19 12.04
N GLU A 249 31.42 -25.48 13.02
CA GLU A 249 32.12 -26.75 13.08
C GLU A 249 31.13 -27.92 13.26
N ALA A 250 30.08 -27.76 14.07
CA ALA A 250 29.03 -28.78 14.19
C ALA A 250 28.29 -29.02 12.88
N ILE A 251 27.97 -27.97 12.11
CA ILE A 251 27.38 -28.11 10.76
C ILE A 251 28.32 -28.91 9.86
N ARG A 252 29.61 -28.56 9.86
CA ARG A 252 30.63 -29.29 9.08
C ARG A 252 30.67 -30.77 9.47
N GLN A 253 30.62 -31.08 10.76
CA GLN A 253 30.64 -32.47 11.24
C GLN A 253 29.36 -33.25 10.92
N ILE A 254 28.20 -32.58 10.88
CA ILE A 254 26.95 -33.19 10.41
C ILE A 254 27.10 -33.64 8.96
N GLU A 255 27.66 -32.80 8.10
CA GLU A 255 27.84 -33.09 6.68
C GLU A 255 28.90 -34.18 6.42
N LEU A 256 30.01 -34.16 7.19
CA LEU A 256 31.07 -35.17 7.09
C LEU A 256 30.66 -36.53 7.67
N SER A 257 29.82 -36.55 8.70
CA SER A 257 29.43 -37.78 9.41
C SER A 257 28.29 -38.56 8.74
N LEU A 258 27.76 -38.09 7.59
CA LEU A 258 26.68 -38.78 6.85
C LEU A 258 27.04 -40.23 6.43
N GLY A 259 28.32 -40.61 6.49
CA GLY A 259 28.80 -41.97 6.27
C GLY A 259 28.69 -42.45 4.82
N ASN A 260 28.93 -43.75 4.59
CA ASN A 260 28.92 -44.37 3.26
C ASN A 260 27.62 -45.12 2.93
N SER A 261 26.63 -45.12 3.84
CA SER A 261 25.34 -45.78 3.60
C SER A 261 24.49 -44.89 2.69
N GLU A 262 24.30 -45.30 1.43
CA GLU A 262 23.53 -44.53 0.43
C GLU A 262 22.11 -44.21 0.92
N LYS A 263 21.48 -45.17 1.62
CA LYS A 263 20.14 -45.02 2.17
C LYS A 263 20.09 -43.96 3.28
N PHE A 264 21.03 -44.02 4.23
CA PHE A 264 21.14 -43.02 5.31
C PHE A 264 21.44 -41.64 4.73
N GLN A 265 22.45 -41.55 3.85
CA GLN A 265 22.86 -40.30 3.21
C GLN A 265 21.70 -39.64 2.47
N ARG A 266 20.92 -40.39 1.69
CA ARG A 266 19.75 -39.86 0.99
C ARG A 266 18.67 -39.35 1.94
N ALA A 267 18.35 -40.10 2.99
CA ALA A 267 17.33 -39.73 3.96
C ALA A 267 17.75 -38.47 4.76
N ALA A 268 18.97 -38.46 5.28
CA ALA A 268 19.55 -37.34 6.01
C ALA A 268 19.71 -36.10 5.12
N SER A 269 20.19 -36.26 3.88
CA SER A 269 20.28 -35.14 2.92
C SER A 269 18.92 -34.54 2.64
N LYS A 270 17.88 -35.35 2.40
CA LYS A 270 16.51 -34.87 2.20
C LYS A 270 16.03 -34.03 3.40
N LYS A 271 16.32 -34.47 4.62
CA LYS A 271 15.96 -33.76 5.85
C LYS A 271 16.76 -32.45 6.03
N LEU A 272 18.06 -32.48 5.77
CA LEU A 272 18.92 -31.29 5.78
C LEU A 272 18.46 -30.26 4.74
N TYR A 273 18.15 -30.70 3.51
CA TYR A 273 17.56 -29.82 2.49
C TYR A 273 16.26 -29.18 2.98
N GLN A 274 15.38 -29.92 3.66
CA GLN A 274 14.17 -29.35 4.25
C GLN A 274 14.49 -28.30 5.32
N ILE A 275 15.44 -28.58 6.21
CA ILE A 275 15.88 -27.63 7.26
C ILE A 275 16.45 -26.35 6.64
N TYR A 276 17.41 -26.48 5.73
CA TYR A 276 18.03 -25.34 5.05
C TYR A 276 17.00 -24.53 4.25
N HIS A 277 16.09 -25.22 3.57
CA HIS A 277 15.02 -24.59 2.81
C HIS A 277 14.08 -23.75 3.68
N GLU A 278 13.76 -24.22 4.89
CA GLU A 278 12.99 -23.44 5.86
C GLU A 278 13.79 -22.22 6.35
N VAL A 279 15.06 -22.42 6.72
CA VAL A 279 15.95 -21.38 7.25
C VAL A 279 16.13 -20.23 6.26
N PHE A 280 16.41 -20.52 4.99
CA PHE A 280 16.64 -19.47 3.98
C PHE A 280 15.37 -18.68 3.63
N ARG A 281 14.19 -19.15 4.03
CA ARG A 281 12.91 -18.44 3.91
C ARG A 281 12.57 -17.64 5.16
N VAL A 282 13.38 -17.67 6.21
CA VAL A 282 13.18 -16.77 7.35
C VAL A 282 13.52 -15.34 6.92
N PRO A 283 12.58 -14.39 7.08
CA PRO A 283 12.79 -12.98 6.78
C PRO A 283 13.88 -12.39 7.69
N THR A 284 14.77 -11.60 7.10
CA THR A 284 15.97 -11.05 7.72
C THR A 284 15.73 -9.60 8.16
N LEU A 285 14.72 -9.40 9.01
CA LEU A 285 14.18 -8.09 9.37
C LEU A 285 15.26 -7.15 9.96
N GLU A 286 16.08 -7.63 10.88
CA GLU A 286 17.19 -6.89 11.48
C GLU A 286 18.21 -6.47 10.41
N SER A 287 18.54 -7.34 9.44
CA SER A 287 19.41 -6.98 8.29
C SER A 287 18.90 -5.83 7.46
N GLN A 288 17.58 -5.59 7.51
CA GLN A 288 16.89 -4.53 6.80
C GLN A 288 16.55 -3.35 7.71
N ASN A 289 17.02 -3.35 8.96
CA ASN A 289 16.70 -2.35 9.98
C ASN A 289 15.21 -2.27 10.29
N LEU A 290 14.48 -3.38 10.10
CA LEU A 290 13.08 -3.51 10.44
C LEU A 290 12.99 -4.21 11.80
N ILE A 291 12.38 -3.55 12.77
CA ILE A 291 12.25 -4.04 14.14
C ILE A 291 10.76 -4.20 14.46
N PRO A 292 10.25 -5.45 14.61
CA PRO A 292 8.94 -5.68 15.20
C PRO A 292 8.91 -5.11 16.61
N VAL A 293 7.96 -4.22 16.89
CA VAL A 293 7.83 -3.58 18.20
C VAL A 293 7.19 -4.56 19.17
N VAL A 294 7.75 -4.68 20.37
CA VAL A 294 7.14 -5.46 21.46
C VAL A 294 6.06 -4.60 22.12
N LEU A 295 4.79 -4.90 21.82
CA LEU A 295 3.63 -4.12 22.26
C LEU A 295 3.10 -4.58 23.63
N ASP A 296 3.26 -5.86 23.98
CA ASP A 296 2.99 -6.39 25.32
C ASP A 296 4.33 -6.76 25.97
N ILE A 297 4.87 -5.82 26.75
CA ILE A 297 6.22 -5.94 27.32
C ILE A 297 6.31 -7.06 28.35
N ASP A 298 5.24 -7.28 29.12
CA ASP A 298 5.20 -8.30 30.17
C ASP A 298 5.28 -9.71 29.57
N ARG A 299 4.70 -9.89 28.38
CA ARG A 299 4.69 -11.16 27.64
C ARG A 299 5.75 -11.27 26.55
N ARG A 300 6.39 -10.16 26.21
CA ARG A 300 7.34 -10.02 25.09
C ARG A 300 6.71 -10.33 23.72
N ASP A 301 5.42 -10.02 23.56
CA ASP A 301 4.69 -10.23 22.31
C ASP A 301 4.74 -8.97 21.41
N SER A 302 4.98 -9.17 20.12
CA SER A 302 4.92 -8.12 19.08
C SER A 302 3.51 -7.87 18.55
N GLU A 303 2.54 -8.65 19.02
CA GLU A 303 1.13 -8.56 18.68
C GLU A 303 0.32 -8.23 19.94
N ILE A 304 -0.65 -7.33 19.83
CA ILE A 304 -1.54 -6.96 20.93
C ILE A 304 -3.02 -7.13 20.52
N PRO A 305 -3.89 -7.72 21.37
CA PRO A 305 -5.32 -7.77 21.08
C PRO A 305 -5.93 -6.39 20.91
N SER A 306 -6.82 -6.23 19.94
CA SER A 306 -7.52 -4.96 19.64
C SER A 306 -8.78 -4.84 20.50
N GLU A 307 -8.57 -4.92 21.80
CA GLU A 307 -9.57 -4.71 22.84
C GLU A 307 -9.21 -3.44 23.60
N LEU A 308 -10.15 -2.50 23.70
CA LEU A 308 -9.93 -1.16 24.24
C LEU A 308 -10.66 -0.97 25.57
N GLU A 309 -10.04 -0.21 26.47
CA GLU A 309 -10.63 0.29 27.70
C GLU A 309 -10.41 1.80 27.79
N ILE A 310 -11.49 2.58 27.82
CA ILE A 310 -11.42 4.03 28.06
C ILE A 310 -10.99 4.28 29.50
N SER A 311 -9.96 5.10 29.68
CA SER A 311 -9.36 5.40 30.99
C SER A 311 -9.47 6.87 31.40
N ASN A 312 -9.67 7.79 30.45
CA ASN A 312 -9.90 9.23 30.72
C ASN A 312 -10.79 9.84 29.61
N LEU A 313 -11.65 10.80 29.98
CA LEU A 313 -12.59 11.49 29.10
C LEU A 313 -12.19 12.95 28.77
N GLU A 314 -11.48 13.66 29.65
CA GLU A 314 -11.11 15.08 29.41
C GLU A 314 -10.13 15.22 28.25
N VAL A 315 -9.06 14.43 28.30
CA VAL A 315 -8.23 14.10 27.15
C VAL A 315 -8.44 12.61 26.94
N LEU A 316 -9.11 12.25 25.84
CA LEU A 316 -9.49 10.87 25.61
C LEU A 316 -8.23 9.98 25.59
N LYS A 317 -8.14 9.12 26.60
CA LYS A 317 -7.06 8.12 26.74
C LYS A 317 -7.67 6.76 26.93
N LEU A 318 -6.95 5.76 26.44
CA LEU A 318 -7.36 4.37 26.53
C LEU A 318 -6.17 3.46 26.81
N LYS A 319 -6.49 2.23 27.18
CA LYS A 319 -5.57 1.09 27.22
C LYS A 319 -6.00 0.06 26.19
N MET A 320 -5.04 -0.68 25.64
CA MET A 320 -5.30 -1.75 24.67
C MET A 320 -4.80 -3.11 25.19
N GLY A 321 -5.38 -4.19 24.69
CA GLY A 321 -4.78 -5.53 24.78
C GLY A 321 -5.40 -6.41 25.86
N ARG A 322 -4.62 -7.39 26.31
CA ARG A 322 -5.06 -8.36 27.33
C ARG A 322 -5.42 -7.70 28.65
N GLU A 323 -4.75 -6.60 29.01
CA GLU A 323 -5.09 -5.82 30.20
C GLU A 323 -6.53 -5.29 30.12
N ALA A 324 -6.91 -4.66 29.01
CA ALA A 324 -8.27 -4.18 28.79
C ALA A 324 -9.30 -5.31 28.84
N ARG A 325 -8.98 -6.47 28.26
CA ARG A 325 -9.80 -7.69 28.33
C ARG A 325 -10.03 -8.17 29.76
N ASP A 326 -8.96 -8.27 30.53
CA ASP A 326 -9.00 -8.77 31.90
C ASP A 326 -9.75 -7.79 32.80
N ASN A 327 -9.57 -6.48 32.58
CA ASN A 327 -10.32 -5.43 33.28
C ASN A 327 -11.81 -5.48 32.96
N ARG A 328 -12.19 -5.70 31.68
CA ARG A 328 -13.59 -5.91 31.29
C ARG A 328 -14.21 -7.09 32.03
N LYS A 329 -13.51 -8.24 32.05
CA LYS A 329 -14.01 -9.44 32.75
C LYS A 329 -14.23 -9.19 34.24
N LYS A 330 -13.30 -8.52 34.90
CA LYS A 330 -13.42 -8.14 36.31
C LYS A 330 -14.59 -7.16 36.54
N ALA A 331 -14.71 -6.14 35.70
CA ALA A 331 -15.77 -5.14 35.81
C ALA A 331 -17.15 -5.77 35.62
N ILE A 332 -17.32 -6.63 34.62
CA ILE A 332 -18.57 -7.38 34.40
C ILE A 332 -18.92 -8.23 35.63
N ALA A 333 -17.96 -8.97 36.19
CA ALA A 333 -18.20 -9.84 37.34
C ALA A 333 -18.59 -9.08 38.62
N GLN A 334 -18.23 -7.80 38.74
CA GLN A 334 -18.49 -6.94 39.91
C GLN A 334 -19.69 -6.01 39.72
N GLY A 335 -20.25 -5.92 38.52
CA GLY A 335 -21.19 -4.85 38.13
C GLY A 335 -22.62 -5.00 38.64
N THR A 336 -23.19 -3.91 39.17
CA THR A 336 -24.63 -3.68 39.35
C THR A 336 -25.28 -3.09 38.07
N SER A 337 -26.61 -3.02 38.00
CA SER A 337 -27.33 -2.53 36.79
C SER A 337 -26.95 -1.12 36.33
N SER A 338 -26.60 -0.21 37.25
CA SER A 338 -26.11 1.14 36.89
C SER A 338 -24.69 1.11 36.32
N SER A 339 -23.79 0.29 36.89
CA SER A 339 -22.42 0.13 36.38
C SER A 339 -22.34 -0.65 35.07
N LEU A 340 -23.35 -1.44 34.69
CA LEU A 340 -23.34 -2.16 33.42
C LEU A 340 -23.41 -1.24 32.20
N LYS A 341 -24.11 -0.10 32.29
CA LYS A 341 -24.10 0.92 31.24
C LYS A 341 -22.70 1.53 31.08
N GLU A 342 -22.04 1.82 32.20
CA GLU A 342 -20.64 2.26 32.22
C GLU A 342 -19.73 1.24 31.54
N ILE A 343 -19.82 -0.04 31.92
CA ILE A 343 -19.02 -1.12 31.32
C ILE A 343 -19.22 -1.21 29.80
N ILE A 344 -20.46 -1.20 29.31
CA ILE A 344 -20.76 -1.29 27.87
C ILE A 344 -20.15 -0.11 27.11
N SER A 345 -20.19 1.09 27.70
CA SER A 345 -19.68 2.29 27.05
C SER A 345 -18.17 2.48 27.18
N ARG A 346 -17.52 1.82 28.15
CA ARG A 346 -16.10 1.96 28.47
C ARG A 346 -15.21 0.98 27.70
N PHE A 347 -15.71 -0.24 27.45
CA PHE A 347 -14.93 -1.32 26.83
C PHE A 347 -15.39 -1.59 25.41
N HIS A 348 -14.45 -1.60 24.46
CA HIS A 348 -14.73 -1.84 23.05
C HIS A 348 -13.90 -2.99 22.49
N HIS A 349 -14.57 -3.97 21.89
CA HIS A 349 -13.93 -5.07 21.17
C HIS A 349 -14.02 -4.80 19.66
N SER A 350 -12.91 -5.03 18.96
CA SER A 350 -12.84 -4.97 17.50
C SER A 350 -13.15 -3.59 16.89
N PRO A 351 -12.52 -2.52 17.41
CA PRO A 351 -12.84 -1.13 17.07
C PRO A 351 -12.62 -0.78 15.59
N LYS A 352 -11.80 -1.53 14.85
CA LYS A 352 -11.59 -1.33 13.40
C LYS A 352 -12.89 -1.31 12.59
N ARG A 353 -13.93 -2.01 13.08
CA ARG A 353 -15.28 -2.03 12.47
C ARG A 353 -15.92 -0.65 12.37
N TYR A 354 -15.46 0.30 13.18
CA TYR A 354 -15.94 1.65 13.18
C TYR A 354 -15.36 2.55 12.09
N PHE A 355 -14.39 2.06 11.30
CA PHE A 355 -13.80 2.84 10.20
C PHE A 355 -14.87 3.35 9.22
N GLY A 356 -14.88 4.65 8.97
CA GLY A 356 -15.83 5.31 8.08
C GLY A 356 -17.24 5.48 8.64
N GLN A 357 -17.43 5.27 9.95
CA GLN A 357 -18.68 5.55 10.63
C GLN A 357 -18.64 6.93 11.31
N ASN A 358 -19.50 7.84 10.86
CA ASN A 358 -19.72 9.10 11.58
C ASN A 358 -20.78 8.91 12.66
N LYS A 359 -20.41 8.24 13.76
CA LYS A 359 -21.29 7.92 14.87
C LYS A 359 -20.77 8.54 16.17
N THR A 360 -21.69 9.02 16.99
CA THR A 360 -21.41 9.40 18.38
C THR A 360 -22.12 8.43 19.32
N PHE A 361 -21.54 8.22 20.49
CA PHE A 361 -22.13 7.41 21.54
C PHE A 361 -21.76 7.98 22.92
N PRO A 362 -22.67 7.86 23.91
CA PRO A 362 -22.38 8.30 25.27
C PRO A 362 -21.41 7.33 25.94
N VAL A 363 -20.39 7.89 26.59
CA VAL A 363 -19.46 7.17 27.47
C VAL A 363 -19.62 7.67 28.88
N MET A 364 -19.88 6.72 29.79
CA MET A 364 -19.90 6.94 31.22
C MET A 364 -18.55 6.53 31.81
N LEU A 365 -17.95 7.38 32.63
CA LEU A 365 -16.77 7.05 33.44
C LEU A 365 -16.80 7.87 34.73
N ASN A 366 -16.70 7.22 35.90
CA ASN A 366 -16.73 7.90 37.21
C ASN A 366 -17.93 8.87 37.34
N ASP A 367 -19.14 8.39 37.02
CA ASP A 367 -20.40 9.16 37.01
C ASP A 367 -20.47 10.36 36.05
N THR A 368 -19.49 10.51 35.14
CA THR A 368 -19.48 11.56 34.12
C THR A 368 -19.88 10.99 32.77
N GLU A 369 -20.88 11.59 32.11
CA GLU A 369 -21.33 11.22 30.76
C GLU A 369 -20.77 12.19 29.72
N VAL A 370 -20.06 11.67 28.73
CA VAL A 370 -19.55 12.46 27.59
C VAL A 370 -19.87 11.72 26.29
N ASN A 371 -20.40 12.43 25.30
CA ASN A 371 -20.56 11.88 23.96
C ASN A 371 -19.23 11.90 23.23
N ILE A 372 -18.76 10.72 22.82
CA ILE A 372 -17.52 10.56 22.07
C ILE A 372 -17.86 10.21 20.62
N ASN A 373 -17.17 10.84 19.67
CA ASN A 373 -17.20 10.42 18.27
C ASN A 373 -16.28 9.22 18.08
N VAL A 374 -16.71 8.20 17.32
CA VAL A 374 -15.89 7.00 17.17
C VAL A 374 -14.50 7.28 16.59
N ASN A 375 -14.34 8.30 15.75
CA ASN A 375 -13.04 8.73 15.26
C ASN A 375 -12.08 9.14 16.39
N GLN A 376 -12.58 9.75 17.46
CA GLN A 376 -11.78 10.08 18.63
C GLN A 376 -11.32 8.81 19.36
N LEU A 377 -12.19 7.79 19.45
CA LEU A 377 -11.83 6.48 20.03
C LEU A 377 -10.71 5.80 19.21
N ILE A 378 -10.84 5.80 17.89
CA ILE A 378 -9.84 5.22 16.98
C ILE A 378 -8.52 6.00 17.05
N GLN A 379 -8.58 7.33 17.05
CA GLN A 379 -7.42 8.20 17.21
C GLN A 379 -6.70 7.94 18.53
N ALA A 380 -7.43 7.79 19.64
CA ALA A 380 -6.86 7.42 20.93
C ALA A 380 -6.22 6.02 20.91
N ALA A 381 -6.73 5.09 20.09
CA ALA A 381 -6.14 3.77 19.91
C ALA A 381 -4.78 3.83 19.19
N TRP A 382 -4.67 4.64 18.13
CA TRP A 382 -3.38 4.90 17.49
C TRP A 382 -2.42 5.64 18.42
N ALA A 383 -2.90 6.62 19.19
CA ALA A 383 -2.08 7.32 20.18
C ALA A 383 -1.45 6.32 21.17
N HIS A 384 -2.24 5.37 21.67
CA HIS A 384 -1.72 4.34 22.58
C HIS A 384 -0.71 3.40 21.91
N LEU A 385 -0.90 3.02 20.64
CA LEU A 385 0.11 2.22 19.91
C LEU A 385 1.41 3.00 19.67
N ILE A 386 1.32 4.31 19.44
CA ILE A 386 2.48 5.21 19.35
C ILE A 386 3.19 5.28 20.71
N ASP A 387 2.44 5.44 21.81
CA ASP A 387 3.00 5.46 23.17
C ASP A 387 3.72 4.14 23.49
N LEU A 388 3.13 2.99 23.18
CA LEU A 388 3.77 1.68 23.37
C LEU A 388 5.06 1.53 22.54
N THR A 389 5.07 2.09 21.33
CA THR A 389 6.25 2.08 20.45
C THR A 389 7.37 2.96 21.03
N GLU A 390 7.01 4.13 21.55
CA GLU A 390 7.97 5.03 22.20
C GLU A 390 8.49 4.45 23.52
N ASP A 391 7.63 3.83 24.33
CA ASP A 391 8.02 3.11 25.55
C ASP A 391 9.04 1.99 25.26
N TYR A 392 8.80 1.20 24.21
CA TYR A 392 9.73 0.17 23.76
C TYR A 392 11.09 0.75 23.37
N ARG A 393 11.11 1.84 22.59
CA ARG A 393 12.35 2.55 22.22
C ARG A 393 13.08 3.09 23.43
N GLN A 394 12.35 3.70 24.38
CA GLN A 394 12.94 4.34 25.55
C GLN A 394 13.53 3.36 26.55
N ARG A 395 12.98 2.14 26.68
CA ARG A 395 13.55 1.10 27.55
C ARG A 395 14.88 0.54 27.03
N ALA A 396 15.13 0.67 25.73
CA ALA A 396 16.36 0.23 25.09
C ALA A 396 17.08 1.37 24.34
N ARG A 397 17.15 2.58 24.94
CA ARG A 397 17.73 3.80 24.34
C ARG A 397 19.08 3.62 23.63
N ARG A 398 19.94 2.70 24.11
CA ARG A 398 21.25 2.44 23.48
C ARG A 398 21.15 1.70 22.13
N ARG A 399 19.98 1.13 21.79
CA ARG A 399 19.73 0.35 20.58
C ARG A 399 18.97 1.10 19.49
N PHE A 400 18.44 2.29 19.78
CA PHE A 400 17.57 3.03 18.87
C PHE A 400 18.04 4.47 18.70
N SER A 401 17.80 5.05 17.52
CA SER A 401 18.04 6.47 17.29
C SER A 401 17.16 7.30 18.24
N GLU A 402 17.71 8.42 18.71
CA GLU A 402 16.96 9.37 19.52
C GLU A 402 16.04 10.25 18.66
N GLY A 403 15.06 10.88 19.31
CA GLY A 403 14.18 11.88 18.71
C GLY A 403 12.72 11.45 18.61
N LYS A 404 11.85 12.42 18.34
CA LYS A 404 10.40 12.26 18.25
C LYS A 404 10.00 11.55 16.94
N LEU A 405 9.08 10.61 17.02
CA LEU A 405 8.43 9.99 15.85
C LEU A 405 7.60 11.05 15.12
N LEU A 406 7.93 11.35 13.87
CA LEU A 406 7.20 12.31 13.02
C LEU A 406 6.74 11.70 11.68
N THR A 407 7.07 10.44 11.44
CA THR A 407 6.75 9.74 10.19
C THR A 407 6.05 8.41 10.50
N ALA A 408 4.87 8.18 9.93
CA ALA A 408 4.11 6.95 10.10
C ALA A 408 3.60 6.41 8.76
N VAL A 409 3.56 5.09 8.64
CA VAL A 409 2.88 4.37 7.56
C VAL A 409 1.66 3.68 8.17
N VAL A 410 0.47 3.89 7.63
CA VAL A 410 -0.77 3.36 8.23
C VAL A 410 -1.53 2.55 7.20
N THR A 411 -1.71 1.27 7.48
CA THR A 411 -2.44 0.34 6.59
C THR A 411 -3.95 0.40 6.87
N TYR A 412 -4.73 -0.03 5.89
CA TYR A 412 -6.19 -0.02 5.92
C TYR A 412 -6.75 -1.16 5.07
N PRO A 413 -8.03 -1.55 5.26
CA PRO A 413 -8.65 -2.61 4.47
C PRO A 413 -8.63 -2.29 2.97
N THR A 414 -8.34 -3.27 2.13
CA THR A 414 -8.14 -3.11 0.68
C THR A 414 -9.34 -2.48 -0.04
N VAL A 415 -10.54 -2.71 0.48
CA VAL A 415 -11.80 -2.19 -0.09
C VAL A 415 -12.26 -0.88 0.54
N ALA A 416 -11.48 -0.28 1.44
CA ALA A 416 -11.87 0.94 2.13
C ALA A 416 -12.08 2.11 1.15
N PRO A 417 -13.20 2.87 1.29
CA PRO A 417 -13.45 4.03 0.46
C PRO A 417 -12.45 5.16 0.75
N PRO A 418 -12.27 6.12 -0.17
CA PRO A 418 -11.29 7.20 -0.03
C PRO A 418 -11.54 8.07 1.21
N VAL A 419 -12.81 8.24 1.60
CA VAL A 419 -13.20 8.98 2.80
C VAL A 419 -12.53 8.40 4.05
N VAL A 420 -12.52 7.07 4.19
CA VAL A 420 -11.87 6.37 5.31
C VAL A 420 -10.37 6.62 5.31
N ARG A 421 -9.72 6.58 4.14
CA ARG A 421 -8.26 6.79 4.04
C ARG A 421 -7.86 8.21 4.41
N LYS A 422 -8.62 9.20 3.93
CA LYS A 422 -8.41 10.62 4.29
C LYS A 422 -8.61 10.85 5.78
N GLU A 423 -9.67 10.27 6.33
CA GLU A 423 -9.99 10.35 7.76
C GLU A 423 -8.90 9.70 8.62
N VAL A 424 -8.45 8.47 8.29
CA VAL A 424 -7.31 7.80 8.94
C VAL A 424 -6.07 8.69 8.92
N LYS A 425 -5.73 9.26 7.75
CA LYS A 425 -4.58 10.14 7.60
C LYS A 425 -4.68 11.36 8.53
N GLN A 426 -5.81 12.09 8.46
CA GLN A 426 -6.05 13.29 9.27
C GLN A 426 -6.00 13.00 10.77
N LEU A 427 -6.60 11.90 11.21
CA LEU A 427 -6.61 11.53 12.62
C LEU A 427 -5.21 11.22 13.16
N VAL A 428 -4.33 10.63 12.36
CA VAL A 428 -2.95 10.34 12.77
C VAL A 428 -2.08 11.60 12.70
N GLU A 429 -2.29 12.48 11.72
CA GLU A 429 -1.60 13.78 11.64
C GLU A 429 -1.89 14.64 12.90
N GLN A 430 -3.12 14.63 13.38
CA GLN A 430 -3.55 15.30 14.61
C GLN A 430 -2.88 14.77 15.89
N LEU A 431 -2.23 13.60 15.85
CA LEU A 431 -1.40 13.07 16.95
C LEU A 431 0.02 13.65 16.98
N GLY A 432 0.31 14.62 16.11
CA GLY A 432 1.62 15.27 16.01
C GLY A 432 2.63 14.46 15.19
N ILE A 433 2.14 13.71 14.20
CA ILE A 433 2.92 13.02 13.17
C ILE A 433 2.82 13.83 11.88
N ASP A 434 3.92 14.44 11.43
CA ASP A 434 3.90 15.37 10.29
C ASP A 434 3.81 14.66 8.93
N ASP A 435 4.37 13.45 8.82
CA ASP A 435 4.50 12.70 7.56
C ASP A 435 3.76 11.36 7.65
N VAL A 436 2.46 11.36 7.32
CA VAL A 436 1.61 10.16 7.32
C VAL A 436 1.41 9.61 5.91
N GLN A 437 1.83 8.36 5.71
CA GLN A 437 1.73 7.62 4.46
C GLN A 437 0.61 6.58 4.51
N THR A 438 -0.38 6.73 3.64
CA THR A 438 -1.52 5.81 3.48
C THR A 438 -1.58 5.22 2.06
N ALA A 439 -0.43 5.08 1.41
CA ALA A 439 -0.37 4.52 0.06
C ALA A 439 -0.65 3.01 0.08
N TYR A 440 -0.29 2.32 1.15
CA TYR A 440 -0.29 0.85 1.21
C TYR A 440 -1.54 0.30 1.92
N ASP A 441 -2.32 -0.51 1.21
CA ASP A 441 -3.37 -1.33 1.83
C ASP A 441 -2.81 -2.63 2.44
N GLU A 442 -3.66 -3.38 3.15
CA GLU A 442 -3.26 -4.61 3.85
C GLU A 442 -2.75 -5.71 2.90
N ALA A 443 -3.47 -5.99 1.81
CA ALA A 443 -3.12 -7.07 0.89
C ALA A 443 -1.83 -6.76 0.10
N VAL A 444 -1.65 -5.51 -0.35
CA VAL A 444 -0.43 -5.04 -1.01
C VAL A 444 0.76 -5.11 -0.06
N SER A 445 0.58 -4.73 1.21
CA SER A 445 1.65 -4.81 2.21
C SER A 445 2.10 -6.26 2.43
N VAL A 446 1.16 -7.19 2.55
CA VAL A 446 1.43 -8.63 2.63
C VAL A 446 2.19 -9.13 1.40
N ALA A 447 1.80 -8.71 0.20
CA ALA A 447 2.50 -9.09 -1.04
C ALA A 447 3.98 -8.66 -0.98
N ILE A 448 4.24 -7.42 -0.58
CA ILE A 448 5.60 -6.86 -0.49
C ILE A 448 6.43 -7.59 0.56
N PHE A 449 5.86 -7.94 1.71
CA PHE A 449 6.54 -8.71 2.75
C PHE A 449 7.01 -10.08 2.24
N PHE A 450 6.10 -10.85 1.63
CA PHE A 450 6.46 -12.18 1.14
C PHE A 450 7.37 -12.13 -0.08
N LEU A 451 7.21 -11.13 -0.95
CA LEU A 451 8.12 -10.89 -2.06
C LEU A 451 9.54 -10.63 -1.54
N TRP A 452 9.67 -9.77 -0.53
CA TRP A 452 10.94 -9.53 0.14
C TRP A 452 11.49 -10.79 0.78
N ARG A 453 10.68 -11.59 1.48
CA ARG A 453 11.10 -12.86 2.07
C ARG A 453 11.77 -13.78 1.04
N GLU A 454 11.25 -13.83 -0.18
CA GLU A 454 11.83 -14.65 -1.27
C GLU A 454 13.18 -14.12 -1.76
N PHE A 455 13.46 -12.81 -1.65
CA PHE A 455 14.74 -12.20 -2.03
C PHE A 455 15.73 -12.01 -0.86
N GLY A 456 15.22 -11.90 0.38
CA GLY A 456 15.87 -11.22 1.51
C GLY A 456 16.96 -12.01 2.23
N GLY A 457 17.08 -13.31 2.00
CA GLY A 457 18.19 -14.12 2.54
C GLY A 457 19.48 -13.94 1.73
N ASN A 458 19.40 -14.15 0.42
CA ASN A 458 20.52 -13.96 -0.51
C ASN A 458 19.95 -13.55 -1.86
N LEU A 459 20.21 -12.32 -2.29
CA LEU A 459 19.63 -11.77 -3.50
C LEU A 459 19.98 -12.58 -4.77
N ASN A 460 21.20 -13.12 -4.84
CA ASN A 460 21.65 -13.91 -6.00
C ASN A 460 20.83 -15.20 -6.15
N ILE A 461 20.54 -15.88 -5.04
CA ILE A 461 19.73 -17.11 -5.04
C ILE A 461 18.25 -16.77 -5.20
N GLY A 462 17.77 -15.71 -4.52
CA GLY A 462 16.38 -15.28 -4.56
C GLY A 462 15.91 -14.91 -5.97
N ILE A 463 16.76 -14.24 -6.76
CA ILE A 463 16.46 -13.93 -8.17
C ILE A 463 16.28 -15.20 -9.01
N GLU A 464 17.14 -16.20 -8.84
CA GLU A 464 17.00 -17.46 -9.58
C GLU A 464 15.76 -18.24 -9.13
N SER A 465 15.47 -18.26 -7.82
CA SER A 465 14.24 -18.84 -7.28
C SER A 465 12.99 -18.16 -7.87
N PHE A 466 12.97 -16.83 -7.94
CA PHE A 466 11.90 -16.05 -8.54
C PHE A 466 11.64 -16.46 -10.00
N LYS A 467 12.71 -16.58 -10.80
CA LYS A 467 12.62 -16.96 -12.23
C LYS A 467 12.01 -18.34 -12.45
N THR A 468 12.15 -19.29 -11.51
CA THR A 468 11.60 -20.65 -11.67
C THR A 468 10.07 -20.70 -11.76
N ARG A 469 9.38 -19.66 -11.27
CA ARG A 469 7.91 -19.53 -11.32
C ARG A 469 7.41 -18.63 -12.45
N CYS A 470 8.32 -18.01 -13.21
CA CYS A 470 7.98 -16.97 -14.17
C CYS A 470 7.77 -17.49 -15.60
N ARG A 471 6.91 -16.80 -16.34
CA ARG A 471 6.94 -16.78 -17.81
C ARG A 471 8.06 -15.86 -18.26
N ARG A 472 8.79 -16.25 -19.30
CA ARG A 472 9.91 -15.46 -19.84
C ARG A 472 9.56 -14.89 -21.20
N ASP A 473 9.82 -13.59 -21.37
CA ASP A 473 9.78 -12.89 -22.65
C ASP A 473 11.04 -12.02 -22.78
N GLY A 474 11.94 -12.39 -23.69
CA GLY A 474 13.24 -11.72 -23.86
C GLY A 474 14.07 -11.67 -22.57
N ASN A 475 14.27 -10.44 -22.05
CA ASN A 475 14.99 -10.11 -20.81
C ASN A 475 14.04 -9.90 -19.60
N LYS A 476 12.77 -10.28 -19.73
CA LYS A 476 11.74 -10.13 -18.70
C LYS A 476 11.23 -11.47 -18.20
N TRP A 477 10.93 -11.52 -16.91
CA TRP A 477 10.32 -12.65 -16.21
C TRP A 477 9.09 -12.16 -15.46
N SER A 478 7.91 -12.63 -15.85
CA SER A 478 6.64 -12.22 -15.25
C SER A 478 5.94 -13.37 -14.53
N GLN A 479 5.35 -13.08 -13.37
CA GLN A 479 4.48 -14.01 -12.65
C GLN A 479 3.30 -13.28 -12.01
N ASN A 480 2.15 -13.92 -11.94
CA ASN A 480 0.97 -13.37 -11.26
C ASN A 480 0.87 -13.92 -9.84
N VAL A 481 0.69 -13.02 -8.89
CA VAL A 481 0.61 -13.29 -7.46
C VAL A 481 -0.77 -12.94 -6.95
N LEU A 482 -1.45 -13.90 -6.33
CA LEU A 482 -2.72 -13.68 -5.63
C LEU A 482 -2.46 -13.70 -4.13
N VAL A 483 -2.80 -12.62 -3.43
CA VAL A 483 -2.83 -12.56 -1.97
C VAL A 483 -4.26 -12.74 -1.49
N LEU A 484 -4.47 -13.69 -0.57
CA LEU A 484 -5.70 -13.89 0.19
C LEU A 484 -5.38 -13.74 1.68
N ASP A 485 -5.74 -12.58 2.24
CA ASP A 485 -5.69 -12.33 3.67
C ASP A 485 -7.08 -12.50 4.27
N ILE A 486 -7.25 -13.48 5.16
CA ILE A 486 -8.48 -13.65 5.94
C ILE A 486 -8.16 -13.33 7.41
N GLY A 487 -8.38 -12.07 7.76
CA GLY A 487 -8.15 -11.52 9.08
C GLY A 487 -9.20 -11.94 10.10
N GLY A 488 -9.20 -11.23 11.24
CA GLY A 488 -10.16 -11.42 12.31
C GLY A 488 -11.58 -10.99 11.94
N GLY A 489 -11.73 -9.88 11.19
CA GLY A 489 -13.04 -9.41 10.74
C GLY A 489 -13.09 -8.92 9.30
N THR A 490 -11.96 -8.77 8.62
CA THR A 490 -11.86 -8.38 7.22
C THR A 490 -11.25 -9.50 6.39
N THR A 491 -11.62 -9.54 5.11
CA THR A 491 -10.94 -10.31 4.08
C THR A 491 -10.38 -9.31 3.08
N ASP A 492 -9.12 -9.45 2.70
CA ASP A 492 -8.39 -8.50 1.87
C ASP A 492 -7.64 -9.26 0.76
N LEU A 493 -7.81 -8.80 -0.48
CA LEU A 493 -7.36 -9.50 -1.68
C LEU A 493 -6.64 -8.57 -2.65
N ALA A 494 -5.50 -9.03 -3.18
CA ALA A 494 -4.80 -8.34 -4.27
C ALA A 494 -4.29 -9.36 -5.30
N LEU A 495 -4.50 -9.06 -6.58
CA LEU A 495 -3.89 -9.76 -7.70
C LEU A 495 -2.86 -8.84 -8.35
N ILE A 496 -1.60 -9.25 -8.32
CA ILE A 496 -0.46 -8.43 -8.74
C ILE A 496 0.35 -9.19 -9.78
N GLU A 497 0.64 -8.57 -10.91
CA GLU A 497 1.67 -9.05 -11.84
C GLU A 497 3.02 -8.51 -11.39
N LEU A 498 4.01 -9.38 -11.26
CA LEU A 498 5.38 -9.02 -10.94
C LEU A 498 6.26 -9.28 -12.15
N THR A 499 6.84 -8.22 -12.73
CA THR A 499 7.77 -8.32 -13.87
C THR A 499 9.18 -7.96 -13.44
N LEU A 500 10.08 -8.94 -13.45
CA LEU A 500 11.51 -8.75 -13.26
C LEU A 500 12.17 -8.54 -14.62
N GLU A 501 12.87 -7.43 -14.81
CA GLU A 501 13.59 -7.07 -16.02
C GLU A 501 15.09 -6.98 -15.75
N ASP A 502 15.91 -7.60 -16.58
CA ASP A 502 17.36 -7.36 -16.58
C ASP A 502 17.63 -5.98 -17.21
N LYS A 503 18.00 -5.02 -16.36
CA LYS A 503 18.36 -3.62 -16.70
C LYS A 503 19.83 -3.35 -16.43
N THR A 504 20.69 -4.36 -16.58
CA THR A 504 22.14 -4.19 -16.42
C THR A 504 22.62 -3.03 -17.31
N PRO A 505 23.33 -2.02 -16.76
CA PRO A 505 23.78 -0.88 -17.53
C PRO A 505 24.76 -1.31 -18.63
N PHE A 506 24.84 -0.52 -19.69
CA PHE A 506 25.80 -0.75 -20.76
C PHE A 506 27.23 -0.52 -20.25
N PHE A 507 28.11 -1.49 -20.51
CA PHE A 507 29.56 -1.37 -20.32
C PHE A 507 30.17 -1.11 -21.69
N ALA A 508 30.96 -0.04 -21.84
CA ALA A 508 31.62 0.25 -23.11
C ALA A 508 32.58 -0.89 -23.51
N ASN A 509 32.88 -1.05 -24.80
CA ASN A 509 33.71 -2.16 -25.32
C ASN A 509 35.09 -2.31 -24.65
N ASN A 510 35.56 -1.29 -23.93
CA ASN A 510 36.84 -1.26 -23.23
C ASN A 510 36.70 -1.31 -21.69
N GLU A 511 35.49 -1.39 -21.14
CA GLU A 511 35.24 -1.47 -19.70
C GLU A 511 35.17 -2.94 -19.24
N ASP A 512 35.90 -3.28 -18.19
CA ASP A 512 35.87 -4.61 -17.60
C ASP A 512 34.54 -4.85 -16.86
N ARG A 513 33.82 -5.91 -17.25
CA ARG A 513 32.58 -6.36 -16.61
C ARG A 513 32.85 -7.11 -15.29
N GLY A 514 34.11 -7.39 -14.98
CA GLY A 514 34.51 -8.14 -13.80
C GLY A 514 33.83 -9.50 -13.71
N LEU A 515 33.32 -9.85 -12.53
CA LEU A 515 32.65 -11.13 -12.25
C LEU A 515 31.21 -11.23 -12.79
N GLY A 516 30.72 -10.21 -13.52
CA GLY A 516 29.50 -10.33 -14.31
C GLY A 516 28.18 -10.25 -13.53
N GLY A 517 28.12 -9.49 -12.43
CA GLY A 517 26.88 -9.18 -11.72
C GLY A 517 25.85 -8.47 -12.61
N ARG A 518 24.57 -8.54 -12.23
CA ARG A 518 23.45 -7.99 -13.00
C ARG A 518 22.58 -7.05 -12.17
N TYR A 519 22.02 -6.05 -12.84
CA TYR A 519 21.04 -5.15 -12.25
C TYR A 519 19.65 -5.53 -12.74
N TYR A 520 18.75 -5.81 -11.80
CA TYR A 520 17.36 -6.14 -12.12
C TYR A 520 16.41 -5.06 -11.62
N LYS A 521 15.35 -4.80 -12.38
CA LYS A 521 14.21 -3.99 -11.96
C LYS A 521 12.98 -4.87 -11.84
N LEU A 522 12.39 -4.93 -10.66
CA LEU A 522 11.11 -5.58 -10.42
C LEU A 522 9.99 -4.54 -10.42
N THR A 523 9.05 -4.71 -11.34
CA THR A 523 7.92 -3.80 -11.55
C THR A 523 6.62 -4.50 -11.17
N PRO A 524 6.02 -4.18 -10.01
CA PRO A 524 4.71 -4.69 -9.61
C PRO A 524 3.57 -3.91 -10.27
N LYS A 525 2.63 -4.61 -10.91
CA LYS A 525 1.42 -4.04 -11.52
C LYS A 525 0.17 -4.62 -10.85
N LEU A 526 -0.67 -3.76 -10.28
CA LEU A 526 -1.92 -4.17 -9.67
C LEU A 526 -2.94 -4.52 -10.77
N LEU A 527 -3.31 -5.79 -10.89
CA LEU A 527 -4.32 -6.27 -11.85
C LEU A 527 -5.74 -6.13 -11.28
N GLY A 528 -5.88 -6.24 -9.97
CA GLY A 528 -7.13 -5.94 -9.29
C GLY A 528 -7.05 -6.16 -7.77
N SER A 529 -7.99 -5.56 -7.04
CA SER A 529 -8.12 -5.75 -5.60
C SER A 529 -9.58 -5.89 -5.16
N SER A 530 -9.80 -6.68 -4.11
CA SER A 530 -11.13 -6.93 -3.55
C SER A 530 -11.01 -7.27 -2.06
N GLY A 531 -12.11 -7.68 -1.44
CA GLY A 531 -12.18 -7.91 0.00
C GLY A 531 -13.59 -7.72 0.54
N HIS A 532 -13.77 -7.83 1.86
CA HIS A 532 -15.04 -7.62 2.55
C HIS A 532 -14.81 -7.20 4.00
N LEU A 533 -15.51 -6.15 4.47
CA LEU A 533 -15.23 -5.49 5.76
C LEU A 533 -15.74 -6.23 7.01
N GLN A 534 -16.67 -7.17 6.83
CA GLN A 534 -17.25 -8.00 7.92
C GLN A 534 -17.18 -9.51 7.63
N LEU A 535 -16.17 -9.93 6.87
CA LEU A 535 -15.94 -11.34 6.53
C LEU A 535 -14.58 -11.75 7.07
N GLY A 536 -14.57 -12.50 8.16
CA GLY A 536 -13.35 -12.95 8.82
C GLY A 536 -13.64 -13.95 9.94
N GLY A 537 -12.64 -14.24 10.75
CA GLY A 537 -12.73 -15.22 11.84
C GLY A 537 -13.83 -14.96 12.87
N GLU A 538 -14.19 -13.71 13.13
CA GLU A 538 -15.24 -13.31 14.08
C GLU A 538 -16.65 -13.65 13.59
N LEU A 539 -16.90 -13.64 12.27
CA LEU A 539 -18.17 -14.12 11.71
C LEU A 539 -18.31 -15.63 11.90
N ILE A 540 -17.21 -16.38 11.73
CA ILE A 540 -17.17 -17.82 12.00
C ILE A 540 -17.43 -18.06 13.49
N THR A 541 -16.78 -17.29 14.38
CA THR A 541 -17.03 -17.37 15.83
C THR A 541 -18.48 -17.08 16.17
N LEU A 542 -19.11 -16.09 15.54
CA LEU A 542 -20.54 -15.77 15.75
C LEU A 542 -21.44 -16.95 15.34
N ARG A 543 -21.13 -17.64 14.23
CA ARG A 543 -21.88 -18.82 13.81
C ARG A 543 -21.70 -20.00 14.78
N VAL A 544 -20.48 -20.22 15.27
CA VAL A 544 -20.19 -21.21 16.32
C VAL A 544 -20.89 -20.84 17.63
N PHE A 545 -20.92 -19.56 18.00
CA PHE A 545 -21.64 -19.05 19.16
C PHE A 545 -23.14 -19.39 19.08
N ARG A 546 -23.78 -19.14 17.93
CA ARG A 546 -25.19 -19.47 17.69
C ARG A 546 -25.43 -20.98 17.77
N LEU A 547 -24.57 -21.79 17.15
CA LEU A 547 -24.64 -23.25 17.22
C LEU A 547 -24.54 -23.75 18.66
N LEU A 548 -23.54 -23.27 19.40
CA LEU A 548 -23.26 -23.67 20.77
C LEU A 548 -24.39 -23.25 21.72
N LYS A 549 -24.90 -22.03 21.58
CA LYS A 549 -26.07 -21.52 22.30
C LYS A 549 -27.27 -22.44 22.14
N VAL A 550 -27.57 -22.82 20.89
CA VAL A 550 -28.69 -23.71 20.58
C VAL A 550 -28.43 -25.14 21.09
N ALA A 551 -27.21 -25.65 20.97
CA ALA A 551 -26.85 -26.97 21.48
C ALA A 551 -27.03 -27.06 23.01
N ILE A 552 -26.61 -26.02 23.75
CA ILE A 552 -26.83 -25.92 25.18
C ILE A 552 -28.33 -25.82 25.50
N ALA A 553 -29.08 -24.99 24.79
CA ALA A 553 -30.52 -24.84 25.01
C ALA A 553 -31.29 -26.15 24.77
N ASP A 554 -30.99 -26.85 23.66
CA ASP A 554 -31.59 -28.14 23.31
C ASP A 554 -31.27 -29.21 24.37
N PHE A 555 -30.02 -29.24 24.83
CA PHE A 555 -29.57 -30.13 25.90
C PHE A 555 -30.33 -29.84 27.20
N LEU A 556 -30.43 -28.58 27.64
CA LEU A 556 -31.11 -28.21 28.88
C LEU A 556 -32.60 -28.57 28.86
N LEU A 557 -33.30 -28.28 27.76
CA LEU A 557 -34.71 -28.63 27.62
C LEU A 557 -34.93 -30.16 27.57
N THR A 558 -33.99 -30.89 26.97
CA THR A 558 -33.98 -32.36 26.99
C THR A 558 -33.76 -32.90 28.40
N ALA A 559 -32.80 -32.35 29.15
CA ALA A 559 -32.48 -32.78 30.50
C ALA A 559 -33.66 -32.56 31.46
N VAL A 560 -34.36 -31.44 31.34
CA VAL A 560 -35.61 -31.17 32.09
C VAL A 560 -36.70 -32.17 31.71
N THR A 561 -36.89 -32.44 30.41
CA THR A 561 -37.90 -33.41 29.95
C THR A 561 -37.62 -34.85 30.43
N ARG A 562 -36.36 -35.19 30.68
CA ARG A 562 -35.92 -36.50 31.21
C ARG A 562 -35.89 -36.58 32.74
N GLY A 563 -35.96 -35.45 33.44
CA GLY A 563 -35.79 -35.38 34.89
C GLY A 563 -34.33 -35.43 35.36
N ASP A 564 -33.37 -35.14 34.48
CA ASP A 564 -31.94 -35.05 34.84
C ASP A 564 -31.64 -33.70 35.55
N ILE A 565 -32.43 -32.66 35.25
CA ILE A 565 -32.36 -31.31 35.82
C ILE A 565 -33.78 -30.86 36.19
N ASP A 566 -33.96 -30.37 37.42
CA ASP A 566 -35.20 -29.68 37.82
C ASP A 566 -35.02 -28.17 37.67
N SER A 567 -35.94 -27.51 36.96
CA SER A 567 -35.95 -26.04 36.83
C SER A 567 -37.34 -25.54 36.49
N GLU A 568 -38.02 -24.92 37.47
CA GLU A 568 -39.37 -24.34 37.31
C GLU A 568 -39.47 -23.45 36.06
N LYS A 569 -38.48 -22.58 35.86
CA LYS A 569 -38.45 -21.66 34.72
C LYS A 569 -38.41 -22.38 33.37
N LEU A 570 -37.65 -23.47 33.26
CA LEU A 570 -37.55 -24.22 32.00
C LEU A 570 -38.77 -25.12 31.77
N GLU A 571 -39.39 -25.65 32.84
CA GLU A 571 -40.66 -26.39 32.76
C GLU A 571 -41.82 -25.48 32.31
N ASP A 572 -41.93 -24.28 32.88
CA ASP A 572 -42.90 -23.26 32.46
C ASP A 572 -42.69 -22.88 31.00
N LEU A 573 -41.42 -22.72 30.58
CA LEU A 573 -41.09 -22.42 29.19
C LEU A 573 -41.59 -23.53 28.25
N ILE A 574 -41.36 -24.81 28.59
CA ILE A 574 -41.79 -25.97 27.79
C ILE A 574 -43.32 -26.01 27.67
N SER A 575 -44.03 -25.76 28.76
CA SER A 575 -45.49 -25.92 28.81
C SER A 575 -46.28 -24.75 28.21
N ALA A 576 -45.74 -23.52 28.23
CA ALA A 576 -46.50 -22.32 27.89
C ALA A 576 -45.93 -21.48 26.72
N GLU A 577 -44.64 -21.61 26.40
CA GLU A 577 -43.93 -20.58 25.61
C GLU A 577 -43.11 -21.09 24.42
N LEU A 578 -42.86 -22.40 24.34
CA LEU A 578 -42.15 -23.01 23.22
C LEU A 578 -43.01 -23.05 21.96
N ASN A 579 -42.37 -22.85 20.80
CA ASN A 579 -43.01 -23.02 19.51
C ASN A 579 -43.43 -24.49 19.31
N GLU A 580 -44.68 -24.74 18.90
CA GLU A 580 -45.25 -26.09 18.74
C GLU A 580 -44.39 -27.02 17.89
N ARG A 581 -43.61 -26.48 16.94
CA ARG A 581 -42.70 -27.28 16.09
C ARG A 581 -41.61 -28.04 16.86
N PHE A 582 -41.28 -27.59 18.06
CA PHE A 582 -40.25 -28.19 18.92
C PHE A 582 -40.86 -29.09 19.99
N LEU A 583 -42.18 -29.27 19.97
CA LEU A 583 -42.91 -30.09 20.93
C LEU A 583 -43.42 -31.38 20.26
N ASP A 584 -43.47 -32.45 21.03
CA ASP A 584 -44.18 -33.69 20.71
C ASP A 584 -45.01 -34.10 21.94
N GLN A 585 -46.33 -34.17 21.76
CA GLN A 585 -47.29 -34.42 22.86
C GLN A 585 -47.13 -33.49 24.07
N GLY A 586 -46.80 -32.21 23.84
CA GLY A 586 -46.60 -31.21 24.89
C GLY A 586 -45.27 -31.34 25.65
N LYS A 587 -44.35 -32.21 25.21
CA LYS A 587 -42.98 -32.33 25.71
C LYS A 587 -41.97 -31.83 24.70
N PHE A 588 -40.81 -31.37 25.15
CA PHE A 588 -39.75 -30.96 24.24
C PHE A 588 -39.22 -32.14 23.43
N LYS A 589 -39.13 -31.96 22.11
CA LYS A 589 -38.57 -32.94 21.19
C LYS A 589 -37.05 -32.79 21.15
N THR A 590 -36.34 -33.71 21.79
CA THR A 590 -34.86 -33.74 21.82
C THR A 590 -34.22 -33.59 20.44
N GLY A 591 -33.23 -32.71 20.35
CA GLY A 591 -32.46 -32.40 19.15
C GLY A 591 -33.21 -31.54 18.12
N SER A 592 -34.43 -31.09 18.42
CA SER A 592 -35.26 -30.36 17.45
C SER A 592 -34.75 -28.94 17.18
N LEU A 593 -34.14 -28.27 18.16
CA LEU A 593 -33.55 -26.94 17.96
C LEU A 593 -32.23 -27.06 17.21
N LEU A 594 -31.36 -27.99 17.63
CA LEU A 594 -30.04 -28.18 17.03
C LEU A 594 -30.14 -28.51 15.54
N LYS A 595 -31.12 -29.33 15.14
CA LYS A 595 -31.39 -29.66 13.73
C LYS A 595 -31.67 -28.43 12.84
N CYS A 596 -32.17 -27.33 13.39
CA CYS A 596 -32.42 -26.11 12.62
C CYS A 596 -31.14 -25.35 12.26
N LEU A 597 -30.06 -25.54 13.03
CA LEU A 597 -28.77 -24.86 12.85
C LEU A 597 -27.68 -25.77 12.27
N ASP A 598 -27.76 -27.09 12.50
CA ASP A 598 -26.75 -28.07 12.11
C ASP A 598 -26.77 -28.40 10.59
N ARG A 599 -26.63 -27.36 9.75
CA ARG A 599 -26.62 -27.41 8.28
C ARG A 599 -25.81 -26.24 7.70
N GLU A 600 -25.47 -26.31 6.43
CA GLU A 600 -24.48 -25.39 5.80
C GLU A 600 -24.97 -23.93 5.64
N ASN A 601 -26.27 -23.70 5.44
CA ASN A 601 -26.85 -22.37 5.24
C ASN A 601 -28.25 -22.26 5.89
N PRO A 602 -28.34 -22.21 7.23
CA PRO A 602 -29.62 -22.25 7.91
C PRO A 602 -30.36 -20.89 7.87
N GLU A 603 -29.68 -19.78 7.60
CA GLU A 603 -30.16 -18.40 7.78
C GLU A 603 -31.39 -18.03 6.93
N GLY A 604 -31.61 -18.72 5.81
CA GLY A 604 -32.77 -18.51 4.93
C GLY A 604 -34.06 -19.23 5.35
N ASP A 605 -34.01 -20.08 6.38
CA ASP A 605 -35.17 -20.85 6.86
C ASP A 605 -35.80 -20.18 8.09
N THR A 606 -37.12 -19.98 8.07
CA THR A 606 -37.88 -19.50 9.24
C THR A 606 -37.59 -20.31 10.52
N ALA A 607 -37.31 -21.61 10.41
CA ALA A 607 -36.98 -22.46 11.53
C ALA A 607 -35.65 -22.14 12.22
N TYR A 608 -34.72 -21.51 11.50
CA TYR A 608 -33.48 -21.03 12.10
C TYR A 608 -33.74 -19.90 13.10
N LYS A 609 -34.55 -18.92 12.70
CA LYS A 609 -34.90 -17.78 13.57
C LYS A 609 -35.70 -18.24 14.79
N ASP A 610 -36.69 -19.12 14.59
CA ASP A 610 -37.48 -19.68 15.69
C ASP A 610 -36.62 -20.46 16.70
N ALA A 611 -35.60 -21.20 16.23
CA ALA A 611 -34.68 -21.91 17.09
C ALA A 611 -33.77 -20.96 17.90
N LEU A 612 -33.26 -19.90 17.29
CA LEU A 612 -32.48 -18.87 17.97
C LEU A 612 -33.31 -18.09 19.00
N ASP A 613 -34.52 -17.70 18.64
CA ASP A 613 -35.43 -17.00 19.56
C ASP A 613 -35.84 -17.91 20.72
N THR A 614 -36.04 -19.21 20.47
CA THR A 614 -36.25 -20.20 21.53
C THR A 614 -35.02 -20.34 22.43
N ALA A 615 -33.83 -20.47 21.84
CA ALA A 615 -32.59 -20.60 22.61
C ALA A 615 -32.27 -19.33 23.42
N GLU A 616 -32.65 -18.14 22.95
CA GLU A 616 -32.55 -16.89 23.70
C GLU A 616 -33.44 -16.88 24.95
N LYS A 617 -34.58 -17.59 24.96
CA LYS A 617 -35.41 -17.74 26.17
C LYS A 617 -34.75 -18.66 27.21
N VAL A 618 -33.99 -19.66 26.75
CA VAL A 618 -33.27 -20.62 27.62
C VAL A 618 -31.97 -20.02 28.13
N LEU A 619 -31.12 -19.52 27.24
CA LEU A 619 -29.81 -18.94 27.56
C LEU A 619 -29.72 -17.52 26.99
N PRO A 620 -30.20 -16.50 27.73
CA PRO A 620 -30.32 -15.14 27.20
C PRO A 620 -28.96 -14.44 27.07
N THR A 621 -28.65 -13.92 25.87
CA THR A 621 -27.39 -13.20 25.60
C THR A 621 -27.59 -11.83 24.95
N ARG A 622 -28.79 -11.51 24.45
CA ARG A 622 -29.08 -10.22 23.81
C ARG A 622 -29.04 -9.08 24.82
N TRP A 623 -27.91 -8.37 24.88
CA TRP A 623 -27.62 -7.37 25.91
C TRP A 623 -27.96 -5.93 25.51
N GLN A 624 -28.27 -5.65 24.24
CA GLN A 624 -28.60 -4.28 23.78
C GLN A 624 -29.73 -3.63 24.59
N GLN A 625 -30.78 -4.39 24.92
CA GLN A 625 -31.92 -3.94 25.72
C GLN A 625 -31.90 -4.48 27.16
N ALA A 626 -30.93 -5.36 27.48
CA ALA A 626 -30.83 -6.04 28.76
C ALA A 626 -29.35 -6.20 29.18
N PRO A 627 -28.70 -5.11 29.62
CA PRO A 627 -27.26 -5.06 29.93
C PRO A 627 -26.75 -6.16 30.88
N GLN A 628 -27.61 -6.68 31.75
CA GLN A 628 -27.28 -7.77 32.68
C GLN A 628 -26.86 -9.08 31.98
N ARG A 629 -27.18 -9.25 30.69
CA ARG A 629 -26.82 -10.45 29.89
C ARG A 629 -25.41 -10.39 29.31
N LEU A 630 -24.70 -9.28 29.50
CA LEU A 630 -23.37 -9.04 28.93
C LEU A 630 -22.35 -10.11 29.37
N GLN A 631 -22.43 -10.56 30.62
CA GLN A 631 -21.55 -11.62 31.14
C GLN A 631 -21.76 -12.94 30.41
N THR A 632 -23.01 -13.41 30.34
CA THR A 632 -23.38 -14.63 29.62
C THR A 632 -22.94 -14.58 28.16
N PHE A 633 -23.12 -13.43 27.49
CA PHE A 633 -22.66 -13.24 26.11
C PHE A 633 -21.15 -13.46 25.98
N TYR A 634 -20.32 -12.78 26.78
CA TYR A 634 -18.87 -12.88 26.64
C TYR A 634 -18.30 -14.23 27.10
N THR A 635 -18.88 -14.86 28.12
CA THR A 635 -18.49 -16.22 28.52
C THR A 635 -18.78 -17.21 27.40
N LEU A 636 -19.98 -17.16 26.79
CA LEU A 636 -20.31 -18.02 25.67
C LEU A 636 -19.47 -17.71 24.41
N TRP A 637 -19.15 -16.43 24.17
CA TRP A 637 -18.24 -16.01 23.09
C TRP A 637 -16.84 -16.60 23.25
N ASP A 638 -16.27 -16.56 24.46
CA ASP A 638 -14.97 -17.15 24.75
C ASP A 638 -14.97 -18.68 24.51
N HIS A 639 -16.06 -19.37 24.88
CA HIS A 639 -16.22 -20.80 24.56
C HIS A 639 -16.36 -21.06 23.05
N ALA A 640 -17.08 -20.22 22.32
CA ALA A 640 -17.22 -20.34 20.87
C ALA A 640 -15.88 -20.12 20.15
N GLU A 641 -15.08 -19.15 20.58
CA GLU A 641 -13.73 -18.93 20.04
C GLU A 641 -12.82 -20.14 20.30
N ALA A 642 -12.86 -20.69 21.52
CA ALA A 642 -12.12 -21.89 21.87
C ALA A 642 -12.56 -23.11 21.04
N ALA A 643 -13.87 -23.27 20.82
CA ALA A 643 -14.42 -24.32 19.96
C ALA A 643 -13.94 -24.18 18.52
N LYS A 644 -13.99 -22.97 17.94
CA LYS A 644 -13.45 -22.68 16.60
C LYS A 644 -11.97 -23.07 16.50
N LEU A 645 -11.15 -22.62 17.45
CA LEU A 645 -9.71 -22.88 17.45
C LEU A 645 -9.37 -24.36 17.62
N LYS A 646 -10.15 -25.11 18.41
CA LYS A 646 -9.94 -26.55 18.62
C LYS A 646 -10.44 -27.39 17.44
N LEU A 647 -11.68 -27.18 17.01
CA LEU A 647 -12.34 -27.95 15.96
C LEU A 647 -11.83 -27.60 14.56
N GLY A 648 -11.27 -26.40 14.37
CA GLY A 648 -10.69 -25.95 13.11
C GLY A 648 -9.25 -26.39 12.85
N GLN A 649 -8.62 -27.11 13.78
CA GLN A 649 -7.28 -27.68 13.59
C GLN A 649 -7.29 -28.79 12.54
N LYS A 650 -6.11 -29.04 11.96
CA LYS A 650 -5.91 -30.16 11.05
C LYS A 650 -6.15 -31.49 11.79
N LEU A 651 -6.97 -32.36 11.20
CA LEU A 651 -7.30 -33.67 11.76
C LEU A 651 -6.03 -34.52 11.96
N PRO A 652 -5.89 -35.22 13.10
CA PRO A 652 -4.82 -36.17 13.31
C PRO A 652 -4.84 -37.30 12.27
N THR A 653 -3.67 -37.80 11.89
CA THR A 653 -3.51 -38.91 10.93
C THR A 653 -4.23 -40.20 11.33
N ASP A 654 -4.53 -40.37 12.62
CA ASP A 654 -5.17 -41.56 13.18
C ASP A 654 -6.71 -41.54 13.05
N ASN A 655 -7.30 -40.58 12.31
CA ASN A 655 -8.75 -40.40 12.15
C ASN A 655 -9.52 -40.29 13.48
N SER A 656 -8.87 -39.85 14.56
CA SER A 656 -9.54 -39.63 15.83
C SER A 656 -10.55 -38.48 15.72
N LEU A 657 -11.74 -38.70 16.29
CA LEU A 657 -12.80 -37.70 16.33
C LEU A 657 -12.35 -36.50 17.17
N VAL A 658 -12.15 -35.34 16.54
CA VAL A 658 -11.87 -34.09 17.24
C VAL A 658 -13.19 -33.52 17.73
N THR A 659 -13.31 -33.40 19.05
CA THR A 659 -14.50 -32.88 19.72
C THR A 659 -14.17 -31.72 20.65
N PHE A 660 -15.14 -30.84 20.85
CA PHE A 660 -15.11 -29.78 21.85
C PHE A 660 -16.26 -30.01 22.82
N THR A 661 -15.94 -30.11 24.11
CA THR A 661 -16.94 -30.42 25.15
C THR A 661 -17.01 -29.26 26.12
N ILE A 662 -18.23 -28.82 26.39
CA ILE A 662 -18.55 -27.95 27.52
C ILE A 662 -18.95 -28.83 28.70
N SER A 663 -18.23 -28.68 29.80
CA SER A 663 -18.45 -29.45 31.03
C SER A 663 -19.63 -28.94 31.85
N GLU A 664 -20.06 -29.74 32.83
CA GLU A 664 -21.06 -29.35 33.82
C GLU A 664 -20.72 -28.00 34.48
N GLN A 665 -19.48 -27.81 34.93
CA GLN A 665 -19.05 -26.56 35.58
C GLN A 665 -19.24 -25.33 34.68
N GLN A 666 -18.98 -25.47 33.38
CA GLN A 666 -19.12 -24.38 32.43
C GLN A 666 -20.60 -24.10 32.10
N ILE A 667 -21.44 -25.14 32.01
CA ILE A 667 -22.89 -24.98 31.87
C ILE A 667 -23.48 -24.33 33.12
N ALA A 668 -23.05 -24.77 34.31
CA ALA A 668 -23.44 -24.23 35.60
C ALA A 668 -23.10 -22.74 35.72
N GLU A 669 -21.92 -22.34 35.27
CA GLU A 669 -21.50 -20.93 35.21
C GLU A 669 -22.47 -20.11 34.34
N LEU A 670 -22.78 -20.56 33.12
CA LEU A 670 -23.71 -19.88 32.20
C LEU A 670 -25.14 -19.76 32.75
N LEU A 671 -25.64 -20.81 33.40
CA LEU A 671 -26.97 -20.82 34.03
C LEU A 671 -27.04 -19.86 35.23
N THR A 672 -25.99 -19.85 36.06
CA THR A 672 -25.88 -18.95 37.21
C THR A 672 -25.88 -17.49 36.76
N GLN A 673 -25.10 -17.16 35.73
CA GLN A 673 -25.05 -15.81 35.13
C GLN A 673 -26.41 -15.40 34.54
N SER A 674 -27.21 -16.36 34.08
CA SER A 674 -28.54 -16.15 33.52
C SER A 674 -29.67 -16.15 34.56
N ALA A 675 -29.32 -16.20 35.86
CA ALA A 675 -30.24 -16.28 36.99
C ALA A 675 -31.26 -17.43 36.88
N ILE A 676 -30.86 -18.55 36.29
CA ILE A 676 -31.68 -19.76 36.18
C ILE A 676 -31.41 -20.61 37.40
N LYS A 677 -32.44 -20.87 38.19
CA LYS A 677 -32.37 -21.82 39.31
C LYS A 677 -32.55 -23.22 38.77
N TYR A 678 -31.67 -24.13 39.20
CA TYR A 678 -31.73 -25.52 38.78
C TYR A 678 -31.18 -26.44 39.89
N GLN A 679 -31.63 -27.70 39.88
CA GLN A 679 -31.02 -28.78 40.66
C GLN A 679 -30.61 -29.90 39.69
N ILE A 680 -29.36 -30.36 39.81
CA ILE A 680 -28.82 -31.46 39.01
C ILE A 680 -28.98 -32.75 39.80
N HIS A 681 -29.65 -33.74 39.22
CA HIS A 681 -29.78 -35.07 39.83
C HIS A 681 -28.70 -36.05 39.33
N ASN A 682 -28.17 -35.84 38.12
CA ASN A 682 -27.15 -36.70 37.53
C ASN A 682 -26.02 -35.88 36.84
N PRO A 683 -24.96 -35.51 37.58
CA PRO A 683 -23.89 -34.65 37.07
C PRO A 683 -23.09 -35.25 35.90
N ASP A 684 -22.90 -36.57 35.90
CA ASP A 684 -22.08 -37.28 34.90
C ASP A 684 -22.69 -37.22 33.48
N ASN A 685 -23.98 -36.87 33.38
CA ASN A 685 -24.70 -36.71 32.12
C ASN A 685 -24.74 -35.27 31.59
N ILE A 686 -24.13 -34.31 32.29
CA ILE A 686 -24.21 -32.89 31.95
C ILE A 686 -22.97 -32.45 31.18
N ALA A 687 -23.03 -32.65 29.87
CA ALA A 687 -22.04 -32.15 28.94
C ALA A 687 -22.65 -31.90 27.57
N VAL A 688 -22.20 -30.85 26.89
CA VAL A 688 -22.52 -30.59 25.48
C VAL A 688 -21.26 -30.79 24.68
N THR A 689 -21.30 -31.70 23.69
CA THR A 689 -20.18 -31.96 22.80
C THR A 689 -20.52 -31.52 21.39
N LEU A 690 -19.66 -30.70 20.80
CA LEU A 690 -19.64 -30.40 19.38
C LEU A 690 -18.53 -31.21 18.70
N ASP A 691 -18.85 -31.78 17.55
CA ASP A 691 -17.86 -32.44 16.71
C ASP A 691 -17.35 -31.53 15.57
N ASN A 692 -16.29 -31.97 14.91
CA ASN A 692 -15.71 -31.26 13.78
C ASN A 692 -16.69 -31.13 12.58
N GLN A 693 -17.61 -32.07 12.35
CA GLN A 693 -18.55 -31.96 11.23
C GLN A 693 -19.57 -30.83 11.45
N GLN A 694 -20.07 -30.69 12.68
CA GLN A 694 -20.98 -29.60 13.05
C GLN A 694 -20.29 -28.25 12.89
N PHE A 695 -19.02 -28.14 13.31
CA PHE A 695 -18.20 -26.96 13.06
C PHE A 695 -18.04 -26.66 11.57
N GLU A 696 -17.71 -27.68 10.76
CA GLU A 696 -17.52 -27.50 9.32
C GLU A 696 -18.78 -26.96 8.66
N ARG A 697 -19.97 -27.50 8.99
CA ARG A 697 -21.24 -27.03 8.41
C ARG A 697 -21.46 -25.53 8.66
N VAL A 698 -21.24 -25.05 9.89
CA VAL A 698 -21.49 -23.63 10.21
C VAL A 698 -20.40 -22.69 9.69
N ALA A 699 -19.15 -23.16 9.59
CA ALA A 699 -18.02 -22.37 9.11
C ALA A 699 -17.92 -22.29 7.58
N THR A 700 -18.37 -23.35 6.87
CA THR A 700 -18.19 -23.53 5.42
C THR A 700 -18.67 -22.34 4.60
N SER A 701 -19.86 -21.81 4.90
CA SER A 701 -20.47 -20.76 4.08
C SER A 701 -19.66 -19.45 4.08
N ALA A 702 -19.14 -19.01 5.24
CA ALA A 702 -18.29 -17.82 5.32
C ALA A 702 -16.92 -18.04 4.63
N ILE A 703 -16.35 -19.24 4.73
CA ILE A 703 -15.10 -19.59 4.07
C ILE A 703 -15.28 -19.65 2.55
N LYS A 704 -16.38 -20.24 2.07
CA LYS A 704 -16.74 -20.29 0.65
C LYS A 704 -16.97 -18.89 0.08
N GLU A 705 -17.58 -17.98 0.84
CA GLU A 705 -17.73 -16.58 0.45
C GLU A 705 -16.35 -15.93 0.21
N ALA A 706 -15.43 -16.04 1.17
CA ALA A 706 -14.08 -15.45 1.07
C ALA A 706 -13.28 -16.01 -0.13
N ILE A 707 -13.31 -17.34 -0.30
CA ILE A 707 -12.63 -18.03 -1.42
C ILE A 707 -13.31 -17.72 -2.75
N GLY A 708 -14.64 -17.55 -2.75
CA GLY A 708 -15.43 -17.16 -3.91
C GLY A 708 -15.05 -15.79 -4.44
N ILE A 709 -14.81 -14.81 -3.55
CA ILE A 709 -14.31 -13.48 -3.93
C ILE A 709 -12.91 -13.60 -4.57
N ALA A 710 -12.02 -14.39 -3.98
CA ALA A 710 -10.67 -14.62 -4.50
C ALA A 710 -10.70 -15.26 -5.90
N LYS A 711 -11.54 -16.28 -6.08
CA LYS A 711 -11.76 -16.96 -7.36
C LYS A 711 -12.36 -16.01 -8.39
N GLY A 712 -13.39 -15.25 -8.03
CA GLY A 712 -14.04 -14.27 -8.92
C GLY A 712 -13.05 -13.21 -9.42
N LEU A 713 -12.22 -12.68 -8.52
CA LEU A 713 -11.15 -11.75 -8.88
C LEU A 713 -10.14 -12.38 -9.85
N MET A 714 -9.64 -13.59 -9.54
CA MET A 714 -8.70 -14.32 -10.38
C MET A 714 -9.26 -14.58 -11.78
N GLU A 715 -10.45 -15.18 -11.87
CA GLU A 715 -11.05 -15.60 -13.15
C GLU A 715 -11.44 -14.38 -14.01
N SER A 716 -11.94 -13.31 -13.39
CA SER A 716 -12.31 -12.08 -14.11
C SER A 716 -11.10 -11.32 -14.67
N ARG A 717 -9.94 -11.36 -13.99
CA ARG A 717 -8.75 -10.59 -14.40
C ARG A 717 -7.79 -11.35 -15.31
N LEU A 718 -7.82 -12.67 -15.26
CA LEU A 718 -6.91 -13.52 -16.06
C LEU A 718 -7.58 -14.13 -17.30
N ARG A 719 -8.90 -13.98 -17.46
CA ARG A 719 -9.62 -14.35 -18.69
C ARG A 719 -9.10 -13.51 -19.86
N SER A 720 -8.77 -14.18 -20.96
CA SER A 720 -8.46 -13.51 -22.22
C SER A 720 -9.72 -13.11 -22.97
N GLU A 721 -9.73 -11.92 -23.57
CA GLU A 721 -10.76 -11.50 -24.53
C GLU A 721 -10.57 -12.18 -25.91
N ASP A 722 -9.34 -12.60 -26.23
CA ASP A 722 -9.01 -13.31 -27.48
C ASP A 722 -9.00 -14.83 -27.29
N ASN A 723 -9.84 -15.52 -28.07
CA ASN A 723 -9.96 -16.99 -28.12
C ASN A 723 -8.76 -17.70 -28.78
N THR A 724 -7.72 -16.97 -29.19
CA THR A 724 -6.51 -17.49 -29.82
C THR A 724 -5.34 -17.43 -28.83
N ILE A 725 -5.29 -18.34 -27.86
CA ILE A 725 -4.15 -18.43 -26.94
C ILE A 725 -3.50 -19.81 -26.99
N ASP A 726 -2.19 -19.78 -27.19
CA ASP A 726 -1.25 -20.87 -26.96
C ASP A 726 -1.36 -21.38 -25.52
N ALA A 727 -1.52 -22.70 -25.33
CA ALA A 727 -1.72 -23.29 -24.00
C ALA A 727 -0.61 -22.94 -22.98
N TRP A 728 0.58 -22.58 -23.46
CA TRP A 728 1.74 -22.17 -22.65
C TRP A 728 1.75 -20.70 -22.21
N ASN A 729 0.96 -19.83 -22.86
CA ASN A 729 0.87 -18.38 -22.56
C ASN A 729 -0.45 -17.97 -21.89
N THR A 730 -1.17 -18.93 -21.31
CA THR A 730 -2.35 -18.63 -20.50
C THR A 730 -1.94 -17.88 -19.23
N HIS A 731 -2.50 -16.69 -19.01
CA HIS A 731 -2.31 -15.93 -17.77
C HIS A 731 -2.93 -16.72 -16.62
N LYS A 732 -2.11 -17.26 -15.72
CA LYS A 732 -2.54 -18.02 -14.53
C LYS A 732 -1.96 -17.37 -13.28
N VAL A 733 -2.52 -17.66 -12.12
CA VAL A 733 -1.87 -17.37 -10.84
C VAL A 733 -0.71 -18.35 -10.66
N ASP A 734 0.49 -17.79 -10.57
CA ASP A 734 1.74 -18.54 -10.42
C ASP A 734 2.16 -18.69 -8.96
N TRP A 735 1.65 -17.81 -8.09
CA TRP A 735 1.93 -17.80 -6.66
C TRP A 735 0.70 -17.36 -5.86
N LEU A 736 0.26 -18.20 -4.94
CA LEU A 736 -0.80 -17.91 -3.98
C LEU A 736 -0.18 -17.65 -2.61
N ILE A 737 -0.46 -16.50 -2.03
CA ILE A 737 -0.03 -16.12 -0.68
C ILE A 737 -1.26 -16.10 0.22
N LEU A 738 -1.21 -16.86 1.31
CA LEU A 738 -2.22 -16.88 2.35
C LEU A 738 -1.72 -16.08 3.56
N SER A 739 -2.54 -15.15 4.05
CA SER A 739 -2.27 -14.32 5.23
C SER A 739 -3.50 -14.26 6.13
N GLY A 740 -3.33 -13.73 7.34
CA GLY A 740 -4.40 -13.62 8.33
C GLY A 740 -4.62 -14.91 9.12
N LYS A 741 -5.02 -14.73 10.39
CA LYS A 741 -5.13 -15.84 11.35
C LYS A 741 -6.23 -16.85 11.00
N THR A 742 -7.23 -16.47 10.21
CA THR A 742 -8.33 -17.37 9.82
C THR A 742 -7.87 -18.39 8.78
N CYS A 743 -6.83 -18.10 8.00
CA CYS A 743 -6.21 -19.07 7.09
C CYS A 743 -5.57 -20.27 7.80
N ASN A 744 -5.44 -20.26 9.14
CA ASN A 744 -4.99 -21.40 9.95
C ASN A 744 -6.03 -22.51 10.05
N LEU A 745 -7.30 -22.24 9.74
CA LEU A 745 -8.34 -23.26 9.76
C LEU A 745 -8.08 -24.24 8.61
N ASP A 746 -8.00 -25.53 8.92
CA ASP A 746 -7.78 -26.59 7.93
C ASP A 746 -8.82 -26.56 6.80
N LEU A 747 -10.06 -26.21 7.15
CA LEU A 747 -11.17 -26.06 6.23
C LEU A 747 -10.91 -25.00 5.13
N VAL A 748 -10.15 -23.94 5.43
CA VAL A 748 -9.77 -22.93 4.42
C VAL A 748 -8.87 -23.55 3.36
N GLN A 749 -7.82 -24.27 3.77
CA GLN A 749 -6.91 -24.93 2.83
C GLN A 749 -7.63 -25.99 1.98
N ARG A 750 -8.52 -26.77 2.59
CA ARG A 750 -9.34 -27.77 1.86
C ARG A 750 -10.26 -27.11 0.83
N HIS A 751 -10.94 -26.02 1.17
CA HIS A 751 -11.81 -25.35 0.22
C HIS A 751 -11.04 -24.63 -0.88
N ILE A 752 -9.88 -24.03 -0.59
CA ILE A 752 -9.00 -23.47 -1.62
C ILE A 752 -8.61 -24.59 -2.59
N TYR A 753 -8.19 -25.76 -2.09
CA TYR A 753 -7.92 -26.92 -2.95
C TYR A 753 -9.12 -27.29 -3.81
N GLN A 754 -10.30 -27.47 -3.21
CA GLN A 754 -11.52 -27.88 -3.91
C GLN A 754 -11.96 -26.89 -4.99
N GLU A 755 -11.80 -25.58 -4.78
CA GLU A 755 -12.23 -24.55 -5.72
C GLU A 755 -11.17 -24.25 -6.77
N PHE A 756 -9.91 -24.06 -6.36
CA PHE A 756 -8.86 -23.60 -7.27
C PHE A 756 -8.34 -24.74 -8.16
N SER A 757 -8.36 -26.00 -7.70
CA SER A 757 -7.98 -27.14 -8.55
C SER A 757 -8.89 -27.34 -9.77
N LYS A 758 -10.11 -26.78 -9.71
CA LYS A 758 -11.09 -26.82 -10.82
C LYS A 758 -10.95 -25.63 -11.78
N SER A 759 -10.23 -24.58 -11.39
CA SER A 759 -10.11 -23.36 -12.19
C SER A 759 -9.00 -23.52 -13.24
N PRO A 760 -9.22 -23.13 -14.51
CA PRO A 760 -8.17 -23.18 -15.54
C PRO A 760 -7.06 -22.14 -15.30
N TYR A 761 -7.30 -21.15 -14.43
CA TYR A 761 -6.38 -20.05 -14.12
C TYR A 761 -5.48 -20.32 -12.91
N PHE A 762 -5.52 -21.52 -12.33
CA PHE A 762 -4.62 -21.95 -11.27
C PHE A 762 -4.15 -23.38 -11.51
N VAL A 763 -2.86 -23.63 -11.32
CA VAL A 763 -2.31 -24.99 -11.35
C VAL A 763 -1.92 -25.38 -9.94
N TRP A 764 -2.57 -26.40 -9.39
CA TRP A 764 -2.28 -26.83 -8.03
C TRP A 764 -0.84 -27.33 -7.92
N ASN A 765 -0.04 -26.60 -7.15
CA ASN A 765 1.32 -26.96 -6.80
C ASN A 765 1.59 -26.43 -5.37
N PRO A 766 1.78 -27.31 -4.37
CA PRO A 766 2.05 -26.87 -3.00
C PRO A 766 3.23 -25.91 -2.86
N GLU A 767 4.26 -26.03 -3.71
CA GLU A 767 5.43 -25.14 -3.71
C GLU A 767 5.11 -23.70 -4.18
N ARG A 768 3.95 -23.51 -4.81
CA ARG A 768 3.42 -22.23 -5.28
C ARG A 768 2.39 -21.64 -4.31
N ILE A 769 2.18 -22.26 -3.15
CA ILE A 769 1.28 -21.77 -2.11
C ILE A 769 2.12 -21.45 -0.89
N THR A 770 2.11 -20.19 -0.47
CA THR A 770 2.84 -19.73 0.71
C THR A 770 1.86 -19.45 1.84
N PHE A 771 2.07 -20.14 2.96
CA PHE A 771 1.40 -19.85 4.22
C PHE A 771 2.38 -20.05 5.37
N VAL A 772 2.71 -18.97 6.09
CA VAL A 772 3.64 -19.03 7.21
C VAL A 772 2.98 -18.47 8.46
N LEU A 773 2.52 -19.38 9.32
CA LEU A 773 1.76 -19.11 10.54
C LEU A 773 2.33 -17.95 11.35
N GLU A 774 3.65 -17.98 11.60
CA GLU A 774 4.36 -17.01 12.43
C GLU A 774 4.27 -15.56 11.93
N PHE A 775 4.18 -15.37 10.60
CA PHE A 775 4.16 -14.04 9.99
C PHE A 775 2.77 -13.60 9.54
N THR A 776 1.73 -14.44 9.72
CA THR A 776 0.35 -14.13 9.28
C THR A 776 -0.20 -12.80 9.80
N LYS A 777 0.32 -12.30 10.93
CA LYS A 777 -0.08 -11.00 11.47
C LYS A 777 0.97 -9.90 11.32
N LEU A 778 2.25 -10.24 11.35
CA LEU A 778 3.35 -9.28 11.21
C LEU A 778 3.55 -8.82 9.76
N ALA A 779 3.20 -9.65 8.77
CA ALA A 779 3.45 -9.40 7.35
C ALA A 779 2.91 -8.05 6.88
N THR A 780 1.76 -7.63 7.39
CA THR A 780 1.12 -6.35 7.03
C THR A 780 1.97 -5.15 7.46
N SER A 781 2.29 -5.01 8.74
CA SER A 781 3.08 -3.85 9.21
C SER A 781 4.53 -3.90 8.72
N ALA A 782 5.15 -5.08 8.68
CA ALA A 782 6.52 -5.22 8.18
C ALA A 782 6.62 -4.95 6.68
N GLY A 783 5.66 -5.44 5.89
CA GLY A 783 5.57 -5.21 4.46
C GLY A 783 5.37 -3.74 4.11
N ALA A 784 4.48 -3.03 4.82
CA ALA A 784 4.28 -1.60 4.66
C ALA A 784 5.54 -0.79 5.04
N CYS A 785 6.21 -1.16 6.13
CA CYS A 785 7.45 -0.51 6.57
C CYS A 785 8.57 -0.68 5.53
N TYR A 786 8.70 -1.89 4.98
CA TYR A 786 9.67 -2.20 3.93
C TYR A 786 9.33 -1.53 2.58
N ALA A 787 8.05 -1.47 2.22
CA ALA A 787 7.59 -0.79 1.02
C ALA A 787 7.99 0.70 1.04
N GLU A 788 7.84 1.35 2.20
CA GLU A 788 8.23 2.74 2.39
C GLU A 788 9.76 2.92 2.35
N LYS A 789 10.52 1.95 2.90
CA LYS A 789 11.98 1.90 2.77
C LYS A 789 12.41 1.89 1.30
N LEU A 790 11.84 0.97 0.50
CA LEU A 790 12.11 0.87 -0.93
C LEU A 790 11.70 2.13 -1.70
N ARG A 791 10.60 2.77 -1.30
CA ARG A 791 10.13 4.01 -1.94
C ARG A 791 11.10 5.17 -1.70
N ARG A 792 11.68 5.28 -0.50
CA ARG A 792 12.60 6.36 -0.12
C ARG A 792 14.06 6.11 -0.51
N LEU A 793 14.50 4.85 -0.53
CA LEU A 793 15.88 4.45 -0.81
C LEU A 793 15.98 3.81 -2.20
N ARG A 794 16.24 4.61 -3.23
CA ARG A 794 16.47 4.16 -4.62
C ARG A 794 17.97 4.20 -4.96
N PHE A 795 18.44 3.21 -5.71
CA PHE A 795 19.82 3.13 -6.19
C PHE A 795 19.86 3.33 -7.70
N ASP A 796 20.73 4.22 -8.18
CA ASP A 796 20.94 4.40 -9.61
C ASP A 796 21.67 3.16 -10.20
N PRO A 797 21.21 2.61 -11.34
CA PRO A 797 21.92 1.54 -12.05
C PRO A 797 23.39 1.85 -12.37
N GLU A 798 23.71 3.10 -12.71
CA GLU A 798 25.07 3.53 -13.04
C GLU A 798 25.97 3.55 -11.79
N GLU A 799 25.44 4.01 -10.65
CA GLU A 799 26.16 3.99 -9.36
C GLU A 799 26.46 2.56 -8.88
N SER A 800 25.71 1.58 -9.38
CA SER A 800 25.85 0.16 -9.01
C SER A 800 26.99 -0.57 -9.74
N LYS A 801 27.59 0.01 -10.79
CA LYS A 801 28.60 -0.65 -11.66
C LYS A 801 29.75 -1.31 -10.88
N ALA A 802 30.27 -0.66 -9.83
CA ALA A 802 31.36 -1.17 -9.02
C ALA A 802 30.99 -2.46 -8.24
N LEU A 803 29.72 -2.58 -7.81
CA LEU A 803 29.22 -3.80 -7.17
C LEU A 803 28.97 -4.92 -8.18
N LEU A 804 28.45 -4.57 -9.37
CA LEU A 804 28.24 -5.51 -10.46
C LEU A 804 29.56 -6.14 -10.94
N GLN A 805 30.64 -5.36 -11.02
CA GLN A 805 32.00 -5.85 -11.32
C GLN A 805 32.52 -6.85 -10.29
N LYS A 806 32.09 -6.74 -9.03
CA LYS A 806 32.39 -7.72 -7.97
C LYS A 806 31.49 -8.95 -8.00
N GLY A 807 30.59 -9.06 -8.98
CA GLY A 807 29.69 -10.21 -9.15
C GLY A 807 28.42 -10.15 -8.31
N ALA A 808 28.17 -9.04 -7.59
CA ALA A 808 26.95 -8.88 -6.82
C ALA A 808 25.79 -8.47 -7.74
N ASN A 809 24.65 -9.17 -7.65
CA ASN A 809 23.44 -8.69 -8.29
C ASN A 809 22.84 -7.53 -7.47
N GLN A 810 22.10 -6.66 -8.16
CA GLN A 810 21.32 -5.57 -7.56
C GLN A 810 19.85 -5.69 -8.00
N LEU A 811 18.94 -5.26 -7.14
CA LEU A 811 17.50 -5.32 -7.39
C LEU A 811 16.85 -4.00 -6.98
N GLU A 812 16.28 -3.31 -7.96
CA GLU A 812 15.34 -2.22 -7.74
C GLU A 812 13.92 -2.78 -7.69
N ILE A 813 13.09 -2.33 -6.74
CA ILE A 813 11.66 -2.66 -6.71
C ILE A 813 10.87 -1.36 -6.89
N ASP A 814 10.16 -1.22 -8.01
CA ASP A 814 9.40 -0.01 -8.34
C ASP A 814 8.01 -0.03 -7.71
N VAL A 815 7.97 0.07 -6.39
CA VAL A 815 6.73 0.00 -5.59
C VAL A 815 5.68 1.02 -6.05
N LYS A 816 6.09 2.15 -6.66
CA LYS A 816 5.14 3.18 -7.13
C LYS A 816 4.21 2.67 -8.24
N ASN A 817 4.65 1.69 -9.02
CA ASN A 817 3.88 1.14 -10.13
C ASN A 817 2.59 0.41 -9.69
N LEU A 818 2.50 0.03 -8.40
CA LEU A 818 1.26 -0.49 -7.80
C LEU A 818 0.10 0.53 -7.83
N PHE A 819 0.41 1.83 -7.91
CA PHE A 819 -0.56 2.92 -7.84
C PHE A 819 -0.90 3.51 -9.21
N TYR A 820 -0.36 2.96 -10.30
CA TYR A 820 -0.56 3.49 -11.65
C TYR A 820 -1.74 2.83 -12.37
N TYR A 821 -2.47 1.92 -11.71
CA TYR A 821 -3.57 1.17 -12.33
C TYR A 821 -4.77 1.13 -11.41
N LEU A 822 -5.97 1.25 -11.98
CA LEU A 822 -7.21 1.12 -11.22
C LEU A 822 -7.40 -0.32 -10.72
N PRO A 823 -7.76 -0.52 -9.44
CA PRO A 823 -7.88 -1.85 -8.85
C PRO A 823 -9.23 -2.54 -9.11
N CYS A 824 -10.26 -1.78 -9.51
CA CYS A 824 -11.63 -2.30 -9.64
C CYS A 824 -12.41 -1.56 -10.75
N ASN A 825 -13.58 -2.10 -11.10
CA ASN A 825 -14.48 -1.46 -12.06
C ASN A 825 -15.40 -0.48 -11.32
N PHE A 826 -15.78 0.59 -12.01
CA PHE A 826 -16.81 1.52 -11.54
C PHE A 826 -17.93 1.61 -12.56
N LYS A 827 -19.17 1.51 -12.11
CA LYS A 827 -20.37 1.52 -12.94
C LYS A 827 -21.34 2.62 -12.47
N ARG A 828 -21.97 3.31 -13.42
CA ARG A 828 -23.03 4.28 -13.16
C ARG A 828 -24.38 3.62 -13.38
N LYS A 829 -25.28 3.75 -12.41
CA LYS A 829 -26.66 3.32 -12.56
C LYS A 829 -27.47 4.39 -13.28
N THR A 830 -28.15 3.99 -14.34
CA THR A 830 -29.03 4.86 -15.13
C THR A 830 -30.46 4.87 -14.59
N GLN A 831 -31.30 5.79 -15.07
CA GLN A 831 -32.73 5.83 -14.74
C GLN A 831 -33.49 4.55 -15.14
N SER A 832 -33.05 3.83 -16.18
CA SER A 832 -33.60 2.54 -16.60
C SER A 832 -33.08 1.35 -15.76
N ASN A 833 -32.33 1.61 -14.69
CA ASN A 833 -31.59 0.62 -13.88
C ASN A 833 -30.48 -0.14 -14.63
N GLU A 834 -30.11 0.27 -15.84
CA GLU A 834 -28.94 -0.26 -16.54
C GLU A 834 -27.65 0.24 -15.88
N LEU A 835 -26.63 -0.63 -15.81
CA LEU A 835 -25.32 -0.32 -15.24
C LEU A 835 -24.29 -0.07 -16.34
N LEU A 836 -23.97 1.19 -16.56
CA LEU A 836 -22.99 1.59 -17.58
C LEU A 836 -21.57 1.66 -16.99
N PRO A 837 -20.54 1.11 -17.67
CA PRO A 837 -19.17 1.23 -17.20
C PRO A 837 -18.69 2.68 -17.24
N VAL A 838 -18.03 3.12 -16.16
CA VAL A 838 -17.38 4.43 -16.03
C VAL A 838 -15.87 4.26 -16.13
N PHE A 839 -15.31 3.39 -15.28
CA PHE A 839 -13.90 3.01 -15.29
C PHE A 839 -13.76 1.49 -15.19
N LYS A 840 -12.68 0.95 -15.74
CA LYS A 840 -12.36 -0.48 -15.69
C LYS A 840 -11.12 -0.71 -14.83
N ALA A 841 -11.03 -1.84 -14.14
CA ALA A 841 -9.77 -2.18 -13.48
C ALA A 841 -8.68 -2.49 -14.51
N GLY A 842 -7.43 -2.27 -14.11
CA GLY A 842 -6.26 -2.32 -14.97
C GLY A 842 -6.13 -1.09 -15.88
N GLN A 843 -7.08 -0.15 -15.85
CA GLN A 843 -6.95 1.12 -16.56
C GLN A 843 -5.81 1.95 -15.96
N GLU A 844 -4.89 2.37 -16.82
CA GLU A 844 -3.70 3.12 -16.42
C GLU A 844 -4.05 4.55 -16.01
N LEU A 845 -3.35 5.04 -15.00
CA LEU A 845 -3.44 6.37 -14.45
C LEU A 845 -2.21 7.16 -14.88
N HIS A 846 -2.42 8.41 -15.28
CA HIS A 846 -1.37 9.29 -15.74
C HIS A 846 -1.41 10.63 -15.00
N GLN A 847 -0.29 11.34 -14.99
CA GLN A 847 -0.31 12.75 -14.63
C GLN A 847 -1.05 13.53 -15.72
N ILE A 848 -2.19 14.11 -15.37
CA ILE A 848 -3.07 14.80 -16.32
C ILE A 848 -2.75 16.29 -16.49
N ALA A 849 -1.94 16.89 -15.61
CA ALA A 849 -1.48 18.27 -15.72
C ALA A 849 -0.17 18.49 -14.94
N LEU A 850 0.63 19.49 -15.34
CA LEU A 850 1.98 19.74 -14.81
C LEU A 850 2.04 19.93 -13.29
N TRP A 851 1.07 20.64 -12.72
CA TRP A 851 1.02 20.97 -11.29
C TRP A 851 0.41 19.85 -10.43
N GLU A 852 -0.15 18.82 -11.04
CA GLU A 852 -0.77 17.74 -10.27
C GLU A 852 0.27 16.73 -9.77
N THR A 853 0.19 16.42 -8.48
CA THR A 853 1.08 15.48 -7.78
C THR A 853 0.49 14.07 -7.65
N VAL A 854 -0.55 13.74 -8.42
CA VAL A 854 -1.24 12.45 -8.36
C VAL A 854 -1.54 11.95 -9.77
N ALA A 855 -1.52 10.64 -9.97
CA ALA A 855 -1.96 10.02 -11.21
C ALA A 855 -3.50 9.88 -11.24
N LYS A 856 -4.09 10.16 -12.41
CA LYS A 856 -5.54 10.16 -12.64
C LYS A 856 -5.92 9.61 -14.01
N VAL A 857 -7.21 9.38 -14.19
CA VAL A 857 -7.82 9.10 -15.48
C VAL A 857 -9.20 9.76 -15.59
N ARG A 858 -9.54 10.21 -16.79
CA ARG A 858 -10.83 10.88 -17.10
C ARG A 858 -11.63 10.09 -18.13
N THR A 859 -12.95 10.07 -17.99
CA THR A 859 -13.86 9.51 -19.00
C THR A 859 -14.03 10.44 -20.19
N ALA A 860 -14.71 10.00 -21.25
CA ALA A 860 -15.28 10.94 -22.23
C ALA A 860 -16.43 11.76 -21.61
N TRP A 861 -16.76 12.90 -22.22
CA TRP A 861 -17.95 13.70 -21.87
C TRP A 861 -19.24 12.99 -22.25
N GLN A 862 -20.22 12.98 -21.34
CA GLN A 862 -21.51 12.32 -21.51
C GLN A 862 -22.64 13.28 -21.10
N GLY A 863 -23.88 12.99 -21.52
CA GLY A 863 -25.04 13.71 -20.99
C GLY A 863 -25.20 13.50 -19.48
N ILE A 864 -25.56 14.56 -18.76
CA ILE A 864 -25.83 14.47 -17.32
C ILE A 864 -27.15 13.72 -17.04
N GLN A 865 -27.25 13.14 -15.85
CA GLN A 865 -28.50 12.64 -15.27
C GLN A 865 -28.83 13.42 -14.00
N LEU A 866 -30.12 13.49 -13.63
CA LEU A 866 -30.55 14.13 -12.39
C LEU A 866 -29.96 13.48 -11.13
N THR A 867 -29.66 12.18 -11.20
CA THR A 867 -28.98 11.46 -10.13
C THR A 867 -27.89 10.60 -10.75
N ASN A 868 -26.64 10.85 -10.38
CA ASN A 868 -25.52 10.02 -10.85
C ASN A 868 -25.04 9.18 -9.67
N ILE A 869 -25.42 7.91 -9.65
CA ILE A 869 -25.03 6.96 -8.60
C ILE A 869 -23.92 6.07 -9.15
N ILE A 870 -22.77 6.09 -8.48
CA ILE A 870 -21.59 5.31 -8.84
C ILE A 870 -21.46 4.11 -7.91
N TYR A 871 -21.33 2.93 -8.49
CA TYR A 871 -21.06 1.67 -7.81
C TYR A 871 -19.65 1.18 -8.13
N ARG A 872 -18.95 0.70 -7.11
CA ARG A 872 -17.76 -0.14 -7.26
C ARG A 872 -18.18 -1.57 -7.52
N GLN A 873 -17.50 -2.22 -8.46
CA GLN A 873 -17.64 -3.65 -8.74
C GLN A 873 -16.27 -4.29 -8.94
N ASP A 874 -15.91 -5.24 -8.09
CA ASP A 874 -14.55 -5.81 -8.05
C ASP A 874 -14.30 -6.83 -9.19
N TYR A 875 -15.33 -7.55 -9.65
CA TYR A 875 -15.32 -8.51 -10.76
C TYR A 875 -16.73 -8.65 -11.39
N GLU A 876 -16.85 -9.25 -12.59
CA GLU A 876 -18.08 -9.20 -13.43
C GLU A 876 -19.38 -9.62 -12.71
N ASP A 877 -19.32 -10.68 -11.90
CA ASP A 877 -20.45 -11.22 -11.11
C ASP A 877 -20.39 -10.83 -9.62
N GLY A 878 -19.51 -9.89 -9.26
CA GLY A 878 -19.35 -9.44 -7.88
C GLY A 878 -20.42 -8.45 -7.44
N ASP A 879 -20.64 -8.38 -6.12
CA ASP A 879 -21.59 -7.46 -5.51
C ASP A 879 -21.27 -5.99 -5.84
N LEU A 880 -22.34 -5.21 -6.05
CA LEU A 880 -22.24 -3.78 -6.27
C LEU A 880 -22.18 -3.06 -4.94
N ARG A 881 -21.13 -2.25 -4.73
CA ARG A 881 -20.99 -1.39 -3.56
C ARG A 881 -21.24 0.05 -3.93
N LEU A 882 -22.17 0.70 -3.27
CA LEU A 882 -22.41 2.13 -3.46
C LEU A 882 -21.13 2.88 -3.10
N TRP A 883 -20.58 3.64 -4.05
CA TRP A 883 -19.32 4.36 -3.86
C TRP A 883 -19.57 5.85 -3.60
N GLY A 884 -20.50 6.44 -4.34
CA GLY A 884 -20.89 7.82 -4.15
C GLY A 884 -21.98 8.26 -5.12
N SER A 885 -22.51 9.45 -4.88
CA SER A 885 -23.55 10.05 -5.69
C SER A 885 -23.30 11.52 -5.98
N PHE A 886 -23.83 12.00 -7.09
CA PHE A 886 -23.91 13.42 -7.41
C PHE A 886 -25.36 13.82 -7.68
N ASP A 887 -25.85 14.81 -6.93
CA ASP A 887 -27.21 15.35 -7.05
C ASP A 887 -27.29 16.40 -8.16
N GLY A 888 -27.57 15.92 -9.36
CA GLY A 888 -27.80 16.78 -10.53
C GLY A 888 -29.11 17.57 -10.44
N LYS A 889 -30.10 17.08 -9.69
CA LYS A 889 -31.37 17.77 -9.48
C LYS A 889 -31.16 19.04 -8.64
N HIS A 890 -30.43 18.94 -7.53
CA HIS A 890 -30.08 20.10 -6.73
C HIS A 890 -29.30 21.14 -7.55
N LEU A 891 -28.34 20.69 -8.38
CA LEU A 891 -27.61 21.59 -9.28
C LEU A 891 -28.54 22.28 -10.29
N MET A 892 -29.44 21.53 -10.93
CA MET A 892 -30.42 22.07 -11.89
C MET A 892 -31.29 23.16 -11.26
N GLU A 893 -31.85 22.89 -10.07
CA GLU A 893 -32.66 23.85 -9.30
C GLU A 893 -31.85 25.11 -8.98
N LYS A 894 -30.60 24.95 -8.58
CA LYS A 894 -29.70 26.07 -8.24
C LYS A 894 -29.27 26.89 -9.45
N LEU A 895 -29.20 26.29 -10.64
CA LEU A 895 -28.97 26.99 -11.90
C LEU A 895 -30.23 27.66 -12.45
N GLY A 896 -31.42 27.30 -11.95
CA GLY A 896 -32.71 27.78 -12.46
C GLY A 896 -33.01 27.27 -13.86
N MET A 897 -32.56 26.06 -14.20
CA MET A 897 -32.78 25.43 -15.51
C MET A 897 -33.96 24.47 -15.46
N GLU A 898 -34.71 24.38 -16.56
CA GLU A 898 -35.72 23.34 -16.77
C GLU A 898 -35.06 21.97 -17.02
N GLU A 899 -35.70 20.88 -16.59
CA GLU A 899 -35.11 19.52 -16.68
C GLU A 899 -34.70 19.13 -18.10
N ALA A 900 -35.57 19.34 -19.09
CA ALA A 900 -35.29 19.02 -20.48
C ALA A 900 -34.12 19.85 -21.05
N GLU A 901 -33.94 21.08 -20.58
CA GLU A 901 -32.82 21.93 -20.96
C GLU A 901 -31.52 21.45 -20.30
N PHE A 902 -31.57 21.15 -19.00
CA PHE A 902 -30.42 20.68 -18.23
C PHE A 902 -29.86 19.37 -18.79
N LEU A 903 -30.70 18.36 -19.01
CA LEU A 903 -30.30 17.06 -19.57
C LEU A 903 -29.75 17.18 -21.00
N LYS A 904 -30.15 18.21 -21.75
CA LYS A 904 -29.68 18.45 -23.12
C LYS A 904 -28.37 19.25 -23.18
N LYS A 905 -28.21 20.26 -22.33
CA LYS A 905 -27.10 21.23 -22.40
C LYS A 905 -25.92 20.89 -21.51
N ILE A 906 -26.17 20.31 -20.33
CA ILE A 906 -25.11 20.01 -19.36
C ILE A 906 -24.53 18.63 -19.65
N LYS A 907 -23.21 18.60 -19.76
CA LYS A 907 -22.42 17.37 -19.87
C LYS A 907 -21.67 17.11 -18.57
N VAL A 908 -21.41 15.83 -18.33
CA VAL A 908 -20.65 15.33 -17.20
C VAL A 908 -19.48 14.48 -17.69
N GLN A 909 -18.35 14.61 -17.00
CA GLN A 909 -17.18 13.77 -17.15
C GLN A 909 -16.73 13.35 -15.74
N PHE A 910 -16.33 12.09 -15.59
CA PHE A 910 -15.81 11.60 -14.32
C PHE A 910 -14.28 11.56 -14.39
N GLU A 911 -13.63 11.96 -13.31
CA GLU A 911 -12.19 11.85 -13.10
C GLU A 911 -11.96 11.06 -11.82
N ILE A 912 -11.04 10.10 -11.85
CA ILE A 912 -10.64 9.32 -10.67
C ILE A 912 -9.13 9.32 -10.54
N ASP A 913 -8.64 9.44 -9.30
CA ASP A 913 -7.21 9.38 -8.99
C ASP A 913 -6.77 8.03 -8.41
N GLN A 914 -5.46 7.87 -8.19
CA GLN A 914 -4.84 6.68 -7.56
C GLN A 914 -5.37 6.37 -6.15
N THR A 915 -5.97 7.34 -5.46
CA THR A 915 -6.61 7.15 -4.15
C THR A 915 -8.08 6.75 -4.28
N LEU A 916 -8.56 6.57 -5.52
CA LEU A 916 -9.94 6.29 -5.90
C LEU A 916 -10.91 7.43 -5.56
N GLN A 917 -10.40 8.66 -5.40
CA GLN A 917 -11.22 9.85 -5.23
C GLN A 917 -11.82 10.26 -6.56
N PHE A 918 -13.13 10.49 -6.58
CA PHE A 918 -13.87 10.96 -7.74
C PHE A 918 -14.01 12.48 -7.75
N SER A 919 -13.70 13.09 -8.89
CA SER A 919 -14.18 14.42 -9.25
C SER A 919 -15.23 14.30 -10.35
N VAL A 920 -16.27 15.13 -10.25
CA VAL A 920 -17.30 15.30 -11.27
C VAL A 920 -17.02 16.62 -11.98
N LEU A 921 -16.68 16.54 -13.26
CA LEU A 921 -16.47 17.70 -14.12
C LEU A 921 -17.75 17.97 -14.90
N LEU A 922 -18.19 19.21 -14.89
CA LEU A 922 -19.45 19.65 -15.46
C LEU A 922 -19.20 20.78 -16.44
N CYS A 923 -19.89 20.77 -17.58
CA CYS A 923 -19.75 21.81 -18.59
C CYS A 923 -21.08 21.99 -19.32
N GLN A 924 -21.44 23.23 -19.62
CA GLN A 924 -22.46 23.50 -20.63
C GLN A 924 -21.81 23.36 -22.03
N GLY A 925 -22.37 22.54 -22.90
CA GLY A 925 -21.83 22.36 -24.26
C GLY A 925 -20.54 21.54 -24.31
N ASN A 926 -19.55 21.99 -25.09
CA ASN A 926 -18.23 21.36 -25.18
C ASN A 926 -17.20 22.14 -24.34
N PRO A 927 -16.25 21.49 -23.64
CA PRO A 927 -15.29 22.20 -22.81
C PRO A 927 -14.35 23.08 -23.65
N HIS A 928 -14.03 24.25 -23.11
CA HIS A 928 -12.97 25.12 -23.60
C HIS A 928 -11.67 24.81 -22.85
N TYR A 929 -10.54 25.17 -23.46
CA TYR A 929 -9.21 24.84 -22.95
C TYR A 929 -8.40 26.07 -22.61
N LEU A 930 -7.54 25.99 -21.62
CA LEU A 930 -6.64 27.06 -21.21
C LEU A 930 -5.24 26.80 -21.79
N ILE A 931 -4.69 27.78 -22.51
CA ILE A 931 -3.37 27.70 -23.16
C ILE A 931 -2.44 28.77 -22.56
N ASP A 932 -1.37 28.32 -21.89
CA ASP A 932 -0.40 29.17 -21.18
C ASP A 932 1.06 28.73 -21.39
N VAL A 933 1.35 28.11 -22.54
CA VAL A 933 2.69 27.60 -22.84
C VAL A 933 3.24 28.20 -24.13
N PRO A 934 4.56 28.43 -24.22
CA PRO A 934 5.19 28.89 -25.46
C PRO A 934 5.14 27.80 -26.53
N GLY A 935 5.29 28.20 -27.78
CA GLY A 935 5.23 27.28 -28.93
C GLY A 935 6.09 27.73 -30.10
N ILE A 936 6.11 26.92 -31.15
CA ILE A 936 6.82 27.19 -32.40
C ILE A 936 5.82 27.77 -33.40
N ASP A 937 6.22 28.83 -34.10
CA ASP A 937 5.47 29.36 -35.22
C ASP A 937 5.73 28.52 -36.48
N VAL A 938 4.73 27.72 -36.86
CA VAL A 938 4.78 26.84 -38.04
C VAL A 938 4.84 27.66 -39.32
N GLY A 939 4.16 28.81 -39.38
CA GLY A 939 4.14 29.68 -40.55
C GLY A 939 5.49 30.30 -40.84
N SER A 940 6.16 30.81 -39.80
CA SER A 940 7.52 31.34 -39.91
C SER A 940 8.53 30.27 -40.37
N ALA A 941 8.39 29.02 -39.92
CA ALA A 941 9.29 27.93 -40.29
C ALA A 941 9.15 27.50 -41.77
N ILE A 942 7.94 27.63 -42.34
CA ILE A 942 7.64 27.18 -43.71
C ILE A 942 7.92 28.29 -44.73
N LEU A 943 7.67 29.57 -44.37
CA LEU A 943 8.08 30.73 -45.17
C LEU A 943 9.60 30.80 -45.39
N ALA A 944 10.40 30.25 -44.46
CA ALA A 944 11.84 30.11 -44.62
C ALA A 944 12.25 29.00 -45.62
N ALA A 945 11.32 28.14 -46.06
CA ALA A 945 11.58 26.94 -46.86
C ALA A 945 10.84 26.89 -48.23
N SER A 946 9.78 27.68 -48.45
CA SER A 946 9.03 27.78 -49.73
C SER A 946 8.05 28.97 -49.75
N GLU A 947 7.75 29.54 -50.93
CA GLU A 947 6.79 30.66 -51.15
C GLU A 947 5.29 30.24 -51.12
N THR A 948 4.93 29.07 -50.59
CA THR A 948 3.52 28.65 -50.49
C THR A 948 2.93 28.94 -49.11
N SER A 949 1.88 29.77 -49.08
CA SER A 949 1.25 30.22 -47.84
C SER A 949 0.19 29.21 -47.34
N LEU A 950 0.56 28.43 -46.31
CA LEU A 950 -0.39 27.65 -45.47
C LEU A 950 -1.47 28.53 -44.80
N PHE A 951 -1.26 29.83 -44.80
CA PHE A 951 -2.10 30.87 -44.22
C PHE A 951 -2.66 31.76 -45.33
N ALA A 952 -3.96 32.03 -45.32
CA ALA A 952 -4.55 33.12 -46.09
C ALA A 952 -5.15 34.11 -45.08
N ASP A 953 -4.80 35.39 -45.19
CA ASP A 953 -5.29 36.47 -44.31
C ASP A 953 -5.02 36.25 -42.79
N GLY A 954 -3.98 35.49 -42.44
CA GLY A 954 -3.61 35.22 -41.05
C GLY A 954 -4.39 34.08 -40.37
N GLU A 955 -5.22 33.35 -41.13
CA GLU A 955 -5.94 32.16 -40.66
C GLU A 955 -5.46 30.89 -41.38
N LEU A 956 -5.41 29.78 -40.63
CA LEU A 956 -4.97 28.46 -41.11
C LEU A 956 -6.02 27.86 -42.05
N LYS A 957 -5.63 27.47 -43.28
CA LYS A 957 -6.59 27.13 -44.36
C LYS A 957 -7.21 25.72 -44.29
N TRP A 958 -6.94 24.93 -43.25
CA TRP A 958 -7.17 23.47 -43.27
C TRP A 958 -7.80 22.94 -41.98
N ASN A 959 -8.70 21.96 -42.12
CA ASN A 959 -9.17 21.10 -41.04
C ASN A 959 -8.22 19.91 -40.94
N ILE A 960 -7.62 19.71 -39.77
CA ILE A 960 -6.67 18.63 -39.55
C ILE A 960 -7.37 17.53 -38.73
N ALA A 961 -7.55 16.35 -39.30
CA ALA A 961 -7.98 15.11 -38.65
C ALA A 961 -6.88 14.37 -37.88
N VAL A 962 -7.33 13.35 -37.14
CA VAL A 962 -6.51 12.43 -36.37
C VAL A 962 -6.66 11.02 -36.94
N GLU A 963 -5.51 10.43 -37.29
CA GLU A 963 -5.13 9.03 -37.53
C GLU A 963 -6.13 8.08 -38.26
N ARG A 964 -5.75 7.67 -39.48
CA ARG A 964 -6.11 6.37 -40.07
C ARG A 964 -4.86 5.62 -40.53
N PRO A 965 -4.74 4.29 -40.33
CA PRO A 965 -3.51 3.55 -40.65
C PRO A 965 -3.14 3.45 -42.13
N ASN A 966 -4.05 3.76 -43.07
CA ASN A 966 -3.92 3.40 -44.49
C ASN A 966 -4.36 4.53 -45.44
N LYS A 967 -3.72 5.71 -45.40
CA LYS A 967 -3.99 6.80 -46.36
C LYS A 967 -2.69 7.43 -46.87
N ASP A 968 -2.70 7.88 -48.12
CA ASP A 968 -1.59 8.64 -48.72
C ASP A 968 -1.43 10.00 -48.03
N LEU A 969 -0.17 10.38 -47.73
CA LEU A 969 0.17 11.65 -47.11
C LEU A 969 -0.24 12.86 -47.97
N THR A 970 -0.74 13.89 -47.29
CA THR A 970 -1.26 15.13 -47.88
C THR A 970 -0.41 16.35 -47.47
N ASP A 971 -0.31 17.34 -48.35
CA ASP A 971 0.42 18.58 -48.07
C ASP A 971 -0.17 19.30 -46.86
N GLY A 972 0.64 19.41 -45.79
CA GLY A 972 0.33 20.03 -44.51
C GLY A 972 0.17 19.03 -43.34
N ASP A 973 0.29 17.72 -43.58
CA ASP A 973 0.39 16.70 -42.52
C ASP A 973 1.61 16.96 -41.62
N ILE A 974 1.43 16.91 -40.29
CA ILE A 974 2.53 17.14 -39.32
C ILE A 974 2.84 15.85 -38.56
N ALA A 975 4.11 15.46 -38.52
CA ALA A 975 4.59 14.23 -37.89
C ALA A 975 5.86 14.43 -37.05
N VAL A 976 6.14 13.46 -36.17
CA VAL A 976 7.39 13.28 -35.42
C VAL A 976 8.02 11.93 -35.76
N ASN A 977 9.26 11.68 -35.30
CA ASN A 977 10.02 10.46 -35.56
C ASN A 977 10.33 10.17 -37.04
N VAL A 978 10.33 11.20 -37.90
CA VAL A 978 10.54 11.04 -39.36
C VAL A 978 11.98 10.65 -39.71
N ILE A 979 12.98 11.24 -39.04
CA ILE A 979 14.39 10.88 -39.29
C ILE A 979 14.71 9.55 -38.64
N GLU A 980 14.19 9.33 -37.43
CA GLU A 980 14.37 8.12 -36.65
C GLU A 980 13.87 6.90 -37.42
N SER A 981 12.68 6.99 -38.04
CA SER A 981 12.09 5.92 -38.84
C SER A 981 12.89 5.64 -40.12
N ALA A 982 13.40 6.67 -40.79
CA ALA A 982 14.29 6.52 -41.94
C ALA A 982 15.65 5.89 -41.58
N THR A 983 16.15 6.11 -40.36
CA THR A 983 17.45 5.58 -39.90
C THR A 983 17.41 4.07 -39.61
N VAL A 984 16.22 3.51 -39.35
CA VAL A 984 16.00 2.07 -39.10
C VAL A 984 15.42 1.33 -40.31
N ASP A 985 15.55 1.89 -41.52
CA ASP A 985 15.01 1.36 -42.78
C ASP A 985 13.49 1.09 -42.75
N GLN A 986 12.75 1.82 -41.91
CA GLN A 986 11.29 1.80 -41.86
C GLN A 986 10.74 3.22 -42.12
N PRO A 987 10.88 3.77 -43.34
CA PRO A 987 10.56 5.17 -43.64
C PRO A 987 9.08 5.55 -43.45
N ASN A 988 8.19 4.56 -43.28
CA ASN A 988 6.76 4.75 -43.00
C ASN A 988 6.41 4.66 -41.51
N ALA A 989 7.37 4.41 -40.62
CA ALA A 989 7.16 4.28 -39.17
C ALA A 989 7.24 5.64 -38.42
N TYR A 990 6.96 6.75 -39.11
CA TYR A 990 6.78 8.05 -38.47
C TYR A 990 5.48 8.08 -37.65
N HIS A 991 5.36 9.00 -36.70
CA HIS A 991 4.13 9.18 -35.94
C HIS A 991 3.44 10.47 -36.39
N LEU A 992 2.26 10.34 -36.98
CA LEU A 992 1.46 11.47 -37.44
C LEU A 992 0.77 12.15 -36.24
N VAL A 993 1.05 13.44 -36.05
CA VAL A 993 0.49 14.25 -34.96
C VAL A 993 -0.82 14.90 -35.38
N PHE A 994 -0.90 15.32 -36.64
CA PHE A 994 -1.97 16.10 -37.24
C PHE A 994 -2.06 15.72 -38.74
N GLU A 995 -3.19 15.18 -39.20
CA GLU A 995 -3.48 14.81 -40.60
C GLU A 995 -4.39 15.85 -41.25
N ILE A 996 -4.33 16.15 -42.53
CA ILE A 996 -5.35 16.98 -43.20
C ILE A 996 -6.58 16.15 -43.63
N ASP A 997 -7.79 16.57 -43.24
CA ASP A 997 -9.06 16.01 -43.73
C ASP A 997 -9.74 16.94 -44.73
N SER A 998 -10.21 16.34 -45.82
CA SER A 998 -11.08 16.98 -46.81
C SER A 998 -12.57 16.93 -46.43
N ASN A 999 -12.94 16.23 -45.35
CA ASN A 999 -14.30 16.21 -44.81
C ASN A 999 -14.45 17.22 -43.66
N ASP A 1000 -15.48 18.05 -43.74
CA ASP A 1000 -15.83 19.18 -42.84
C ASP A 1000 -16.21 18.78 -41.38
N ASN A 1001 -15.80 17.60 -40.91
CA ASN A 1001 -16.47 16.92 -39.79
C ASN A 1001 -15.75 16.98 -38.44
N GLN A 1002 -14.72 17.83 -38.25
CA GLN A 1002 -14.11 18.06 -36.93
C GLN A 1002 -14.22 19.52 -36.48
N SER A 1003 -14.83 19.70 -35.30
CA SER A 1003 -15.01 21.00 -34.66
C SER A 1003 -13.71 21.46 -33.99
N LEU A 1004 -13.18 22.60 -34.43
CA LEU A 1004 -12.13 23.32 -33.70
C LEU A 1004 -12.53 23.52 -32.23
N HIS A 1005 -11.60 23.30 -31.32
CA HIS A 1005 -11.78 23.56 -29.90
C HIS A 1005 -11.58 25.04 -29.60
N GLU A 1006 -12.35 25.59 -28.66
CA GLU A 1006 -12.10 26.95 -28.17
C GLU A 1006 -10.98 26.96 -27.13
N PHE A 1007 -10.02 27.85 -27.33
CA PHE A 1007 -8.86 28.06 -26.49
C PHE A 1007 -8.93 29.44 -25.81
N HIS A 1008 -8.57 29.51 -24.54
CA HIS A 1008 -8.43 30.71 -23.76
C HIS A 1008 -6.95 30.94 -23.49
N TYR A 1009 -6.39 32.02 -24.00
CA TYR A 1009 -4.98 32.35 -23.79
C TYR A 1009 -4.82 33.29 -22.61
N LEU A 1010 -3.93 32.95 -21.68
CA LEU A 1010 -3.53 33.86 -20.60
C LEU A 1010 -2.65 34.99 -21.16
N ARG A 1011 -3.23 36.18 -21.33
CA ARG A 1011 -2.51 37.42 -21.70
C ARG A 1011 -2.85 38.51 -20.70
N ASP A 1012 -1.82 39.09 -20.08
CA ASP A 1012 -1.96 40.19 -19.11
C ASP A 1012 -2.97 39.88 -17.98
N GLY A 1013 -3.05 38.61 -17.56
CA GLY A 1013 -3.98 38.14 -16.52
C GLY A 1013 -5.44 37.95 -16.97
N SER A 1014 -5.76 38.17 -18.25
CA SER A 1014 -7.11 37.99 -18.81
C SER A 1014 -7.15 36.91 -19.90
N PRO A 1015 -8.11 35.96 -19.85
CA PRO A 1015 -8.26 34.96 -20.89
C PRO A 1015 -8.91 35.56 -22.14
N GLN A 1016 -8.26 35.44 -23.30
CA GLN A 1016 -8.87 35.78 -24.60
C GLN A 1016 -9.18 34.52 -25.42
N PRO A 1017 -10.35 34.45 -26.08
CA PRO A 1017 -10.73 33.28 -26.86
C PRO A 1017 -10.00 33.23 -28.20
N GLY A 1018 -9.71 32.02 -28.66
CA GLY A 1018 -9.36 31.66 -30.01
C GLY A 1018 -9.70 30.20 -30.28
N LYS A 1019 -9.22 29.64 -31.39
CA LYS A 1019 -9.57 28.29 -31.82
C LYS A 1019 -8.35 27.47 -32.18
N GLY A 1020 -8.42 26.16 -32.00
CA GLY A 1020 -7.35 25.25 -32.41
C GLY A 1020 -7.67 23.77 -32.25
N LEU A 1021 -6.63 22.96 -32.40
CA LEU A 1021 -6.67 21.50 -32.46
C LEU A 1021 -5.84 20.91 -31.33
N ILE A 1022 -6.20 19.70 -30.90
CA ILE A 1022 -5.51 18.93 -29.86
C ILE A 1022 -5.16 17.56 -30.44
N SER A 1023 -3.90 17.14 -30.35
CA SER A 1023 -3.44 15.85 -30.85
C SER A 1023 -3.79 14.68 -29.92
N ASN A 1024 -3.68 13.46 -30.45
CA ASN A 1024 -3.50 12.26 -29.63
C ASN A 1024 -2.19 12.32 -28.82
N PRO A 1025 -2.04 11.46 -27.79
CA PRO A 1025 -0.78 11.35 -27.06
C PRO A 1025 0.39 11.04 -27.99
N LEU A 1026 1.49 11.79 -27.82
CA LEU A 1026 2.74 11.57 -28.55
C LEU A 1026 3.41 10.25 -28.14
N PRO A 1027 4.24 9.66 -29.02
CA PRO A 1027 5.09 8.53 -28.68
C PRO A 1027 6.13 8.92 -27.62
N PRO A 1028 6.77 7.92 -26.97
CA PRO A 1028 7.86 8.15 -26.03
C PRO A 1028 8.93 9.07 -26.62
N PHE A 1029 9.50 9.95 -25.78
CA PHE A 1029 10.56 10.84 -26.22
C PHE A 1029 11.80 10.06 -26.67
N PRO A 1030 12.48 10.51 -27.74
CA PRO A 1030 13.80 9.99 -28.10
C PRO A 1030 14.83 10.29 -27.01
N TYR A 1031 15.98 9.63 -27.06
CA TYR A 1031 17.08 9.80 -26.09
C TYR A 1031 17.57 11.25 -25.98
N THR A 1032 17.39 12.05 -27.02
CA THR A 1032 17.70 13.49 -27.04
C THR A 1032 16.82 14.31 -26.09
N GLY A 1033 15.70 13.74 -25.61
CA GLY A 1033 14.73 14.43 -24.77
C GLY A 1033 13.87 15.45 -25.51
N GLN A 1034 13.87 15.45 -26.85
CA GLN A 1034 13.13 16.42 -27.66
C GLN A 1034 12.46 15.75 -28.85
N HIS A 1035 11.20 16.09 -29.12
CA HIS A 1035 10.52 15.68 -30.35
C HIS A 1035 10.76 16.72 -31.44
N THR A 1036 11.18 16.26 -32.62
CA THR A 1036 11.34 17.12 -33.81
C THR A 1036 10.15 16.95 -34.74
N PHE A 1037 9.52 18.07 -35.08
CA PHE A 1037 8.31 18.12 -35.89
C PHE A 1037 8.63 18.43 -37.34
N TYR A 1038 7.93 17.74 -38.24
CA TYR A 1038 8.04 17.89 -39.68
C TYR A 1038 6.65 18.10 -40.28
N VAL A 1039 6.58 18.93 -41.32
CA VAL A 1039 5.39 19.08 -42.17
C VAL A 1039 5.66 18.39 -43.51
N TYR A 1040 4.67 17.68 -44.03
CA TYR A 1040 4.73 17.10 -45.37
C TYR A 1040 4.30 18.15 -46.40
N GLN A 1041 5.08 18.37 -47.46
CA GLN A 1041 4.74 19.39 -48.45
C GLN A 1041 5.25 19.04 -49.85
N THR A 1042 4.51 19.44 -50.88
CA THR A 1042 4.96 19.38 -52.27
C THR A 1042 5.85 20.57 -52.56
N ASP A 1043 7.07 20.28 -53.00
CA ASP A 1043 8.02 21.27 -53.46
C ASP A 1043 7.52 21.92 -54.77
N THR A 1044 7.36 23.24 -54.77
CA THR A 1044 6.79 24.00 -55.88
C THR A 1044 7.68 24.03 -57.13
N GLU A 1045 8.99 23.81 -56.98
CA GLU A 1045 9.94 23.85 -58.10
C GLU A 1045 10.12 22.46 -58.74
N THR A 1046 10.15 21.42 -57.92
CA THR A 1046 10.44 20.04 -58.35
C THR A 1046 9.19 19.15 -58.46
N ASN A 1047 8.05 19.63 -57.97
CA ASN A 1047 6.78 18.90 -57.86
C ASN A 1047 6.92 17.55 -57.12
N ARG A 1048 7.91 17.45 -56.21
CA ARG A 1048 8.17 16.26 -55.39
C ARG A 1048 7.71 16.51 -53.96
N LYS A 1049 7.07 15.50 -53.36
CA LYS A 1049 6.66 15.53 -51.97
C LYS A 1049 7.87 15.29 -51.05
N LYS A 1050 8.03 16.11 -50.01
CA LYS A 1050 9.13 16.01 -49.03
C LYS A 1050 8.67 16.38 -47.62
N TRP A 1051 9.38 15.88 -46.61
CA TRP A 1051 9.24 16.33 -45.22
C TRP A 1051 10.11 17.56 -44.98
N ILE A 1052 9.52 18.62 -44.43
CA ILE A 1052 10.19 19.87 -44.08
C ILE A 1052 10.20 20.00 -42.56
N ARG A 1053 11.39 20.23 -41.97
CA ARG A 1053 11.53 20.40 -40.52
C ARG A 1053 10.91 21.74 -40.10
N ILE A 1054 9.98 21.69 -39.13
CA ILE A 1054 9.33 22.88 -38.56
C ILE A 1054 10.12 23.39 -37.34
N GLY A 1055 10.57 22.47 -36.49
CA GLY A 1055 11.29 22.79 -35.26
C GLY A 1055 11.25 21.64 -34.25
N SER A 1056 11.76 21.86 -33.04
CA SER A 1056 11.82 20.83 -32.00
C SER A 1056 11.27 21.37 -30.68
N LEU A 1057 10.45 20.59 -29.98
CA LEU A 1057 9.97 20.90 -28.63
C LEU A 1057 10.60 19.93 -27.64
N SER A 1058 11.20 20.48 -26.59
CA SER A 1058 11.80 19.69 -25.52
C SER A 1058 10.74 19.09 -24.61
N LYS A 1059 11.04 17.93 -24.03
CA LYS A 1059 10.24 17.34 -22.97
C LYS A 1059 10.03 18.37 -21.85
N PRO A 1060 8.78 18.78 -21.55
CA PRO A 1060 8.50 19.65 -20.42
C PRO A 1060 9.07 19.07 -19.12
N SER A 1061 9.63 19.92 -18.26
CA SER A 1061 10.13 19.50 -16.95
C SER A 1061 8.96 19.13 -16.04
N VAL A 1062 8.73 17.83 -15.87
CA VAL A 1062 7.69 17.30 -14.98
C VAL A 1062 8.28 17.10 -13.58
N THR A 1063 7.55 17.52 -12.55
CA THR A 1063 7.99 17.49 -11.14
C THR A 1063 7.72 16.16 -10.43
N THR A 1064 7.03 15.23 -11.10
CA THR A 1064 6.58 13.96 -10.52
C THR A 1064 7.15 12.76 -11.26
N ASP A 1065 7.19 11.61 -10.58
CA ASP A 1065 7.62 10.33 -11.14
C ASP A 1065 6.48 9.56 -11.83
N TYR A 1066 5.29 10.15 -11.94
CA TYR A 1066 4.13 9.49 -12.55
C TYR A 1066 4.27 9.39 -14.07
N PRO A 1067 3.73 8.32 -14.70
CA PRO A 1067 3.61 8.27 -16.15
C PRO A 1067 2.87 9.50 -16.66
N CYS A 1068 3.48 10.23 -17.57
CA CYS A 1068 2.90 11.43 -18.16
C CYS A 1068 2.82 11.25 -19.68
N GLN A 1069 1.62 11.44 -20.23
CA GLN A 1069 1.41 11.52 -21.67
C GLN A 1069 1.68 12.96 -22.14
N TYR A 1070 2.00 13.17 -23.41
CA TYR A 1070 2.25 14.51 -23.93
C TYR A 1070 1.36 14.76 -25.12
N ARG A 1071 0.68 15.91 -25.12
CA ARG A 1071 -0.19 16.32 -26.22
C ARG A 1071 0.33 17.57 -26.88
N VAL A 1072 -0.03 17.75 -28.14
CA VAL A 1072 0.33 18.92 -28.92
C VAL A 1072 -0.93 19.67 -29.29
N THR A 1073 -0.88 21.00 -29.23
CA THR A 1073 -1.95 21.86 -29.73
C THR A 1073 -1.45 22.73 -30.86
N LEU A 1074 -2.29 22.93 -31.87
CA LEU A 1074 -2.06 23.88 -32.96
C LEU A 1074 -3.20 24.90 -32.97
N ASP A 1075 -2.88 26.18 -32.81
CA ASP A 1075 -3.90 27.24 -32.87
C ASP A 1075 -4.11 27.81 -34.29
N ASN A 1076 -5.16 28.59 -34.46
CA ASN A 1076 -5.49 29.28 -35.70
C ASN A 1076 -4.43 30.29 -36.18
N LYS A 1077 -3.47 30.65 -35.32
CA LYS A 1077 -2.30 31.50 -35.66
C LYS A 1077 -1.10 30.67 -36.10
N GLY A 1078 -1.21 29.34 -36.15
CA GLY A 1078 -0.12 28.46 -36.56
C GLY A 1078 0.90 28.18 -35.48
N ILE A 1079 0.57 28.40 -34.20
CA ILE A 1079 1.51 28.16 -33.10
C ILE A 1079 1.32 26.75 -32.55
N LEU A 1080 2.36 25.92 -32.69
CA LEU A 1080 2.44 24.56 -32.21
C LEU A 1080 3.00 24.53 -30.78
N ARG A 1081 2.28 23.95 -29.83
CA ARG A 1081 2.64 23.91 -28.41
C ARG A 1081 2.55 22.49 -27.85
N MET A 1082 3.41 22.17 -26.89
CA MET A 1082 3.42 20.88 -26.23
C MET A 1082 2.97 21.03 -24.77
N HIS A 1083 2.08 20.14 -24.35
CA HIS A 1083 1.49 20.11 -23.03
C HIS A 1083 1.84 18.80 -22.33
N PRO A 1084 2.33 18.85 -21.07
CA PRO A 1084 2.46 17.67 -20.24
C PRO A 1084 1.09 17.26 -19.69
N GLY A 1085 0.67 16.04 -20.01
CA GLY A 1085 -0.63 15.49 -19.67
C GLY A 1085 -1.71 15.86 -20.69
N GLU A 1086 -2.93 16.05 -20.17
CA GLU A 1086 -4.07 16.54 -20.92
C GLU A 1086 -4.00 18.07 -21.05
N VAL A 1087 -4.55 18.62 -22.15
CA VAL A 1087 -4.64 20.08 -22.27
C VAL A 1087 -5.58 20.60 -21.17
N PRO A 1088 -5.17 21.59 -20.35
CA PRO A 1088 -5.98 22.07 -19.25
C PRO A 1088 -7.34 22.61 -19.70
N TYR A 1089 -8.40 22.29 -18.96
CA TYR A 1089 -9.69 22.93 -19.19
C TYR A 1089 -9.68 24.38 -18.69
N TRP A 1090 -10.52 25.21 -19.29
CA TRP A 1090 -10.88 26.51 -18.72
C TRP A 1090 -11.86 26.30 -17.57
N ILE A 1091 -11.34 26.32 -16.34
CA ILE A 1091 -12.07 25.94 -15.12
C ILE A 1091 -12.53 27.14 -14.27
N SER A 1092 -13.60 26.95 -13.50
CA SER A 1092 -14.04 27.85 -12.43
C SER A 1092 -14.45 27.08 -11.18
N THR A 1093 -14.28 27.68 -10.01
CA THR A 1093 -14.75 27.15 -8.72
C THR A 1093 -16.19 27.55 -8.41
N SER A 1094 -16.77 28.48 -9.17
CA SER A 1094 -18.19 28.85 -9.06
C SER A 1094 -19.02 28.07 -10.05
N GLN A 1095 -19.98 27.31 -9.53
CA GLN A 1095 -21.00 26.62 -10.33
C GLN A 1095 -21.81 27.54 -11.26
N GLU A 1096 -21.84 28.86 -11.02
CA GLU A 1096 -22.49 29.81 -11.93
C GLU A 1096 -21.83 29.86 -13.30
N CYS A 1097 -20.57 29.41 -13.42
CA CYS A 1097 -19.87 29.31 -14.69
C CYS A 1097 -20.59 28.37 -15.68
N LEU A 1098 -21.43 27.45 -15.20
CA LEU A 1098 -22.24 26.55 -16.01
C LEU A 1098 -23.38 27.26 -16.76
N LYS A 1099 -23.59 28.57 -16.54
CA LYS A 1099 -24.43 29.42 -17.39
C LYS A 1099 -23.69 29.91 -18.64
N GLN A 1100 -22.37 29.76 -18.66
CA GLN A 1100 -21.51 30.08 -19.79
C GLN A 1100 -21.05 28.80 -20.47
N GLU A 1101 -21.18 28.76 -21.80
CA GLU A 1101 -20.72 27.62 -22.57
C GLU A 1101 -19.20 27.43 -22.44
N GLY A 1102 -18.79 26.18 -22.28
CA GLY A 1102 -17.40 25.75 -22.28
C GLY A 1102 -16.57 25.99 -21.03
N CYS A 1103 -17.09 26.71 -20.02
CA CYS A 1103 -16.43 26.79 -18.72
C CYS A 1103 -16.71 25.53 -17.89
N VAL A 1104 -15.66 24.90 -17.37
CA VAL A 1104 -15.75 23.64 -16.62
C VAL A 1104 -15.84 23.91 -15.11
N TYR A 1105 -16.91 23.44 -14.49
CA TYR A 1105 -17.05 23.39 -13.03
C TYR A 1105 -16.57 22.03 -12.51
N ARG A 1106 -15.73 22.04 -11.48
CA ARG A 1106 -15.26 20.83 -10.79
C ARG A 1106 -15.96 20.70 -9.45
N ALA A 1107 -16.65 19.59 -9.26
CA ALA A 1107 -17.26 19.20 -7.99
C ALA A 1107 -16.68 17.87 -7.49
N GLU A 1108 -16.83 17.58 -6.20
CA GLU A 1108 -16.53 16.25 -5.64
C GLU A 1108 -17.77 15.37 -5.70
N LEU A 1109 -17.57 14.06 -5.89
CA LEU A 1109 -18.64 13.08 -5.72
C LEU A 1109 -18.89 12.88 -4.21
N GLU A 1110 -20.14 12.96 -3.76
CA GLU A 1110 -20.48 12.73 -2.36
C GLU A 1110 -20.29 11.23 -2.06
N LEU A 1111 -19.24 10.91 -1.31
CA LEU A 1111 -18.91 9.54 -0.91
C LEU A 1111 -19.86 9.09 0.20
N GLN A 1112 -20.38 7.87 0.07
CA GLN A 1112 -21.30 7.31 1.05
C GLN A 1112 -20.53 6.55 2.13
N PRO A 1113 -20.91 6.66 3.41
CA PRO A 1113 -20.32 5.87 4.48
C PRO A 1113 -20.69 4.39 4.31
N ASN A 1114 -19.88 3.50 4.88
CA ASN A 1114 -20.18 2.08 4.85
C ASN A 1114 -21.31 1.76 5.84
N GLU A 1115 -22.39 1.16 5.35
CA GLU A 1115 -23.40 0.56 6.24
C GLU A 1115 -22.86 -0.76 6.80
N VAL A 1116 -22.93 -0.92 8.12
CA VAL A 1116 -22.51 -2.14 8.82
C VAL A 1116 -23.71 -3.05 8.98
N ASP A 1117 -23.61 -4.28 8.48
CA ASP A 1117 -24.60 -5.31 8.70
C ASP A 1117 -24.54 -5.79 10.16
N LYS A 1118 -25.59 -5.47 10.92
CA LYS A 1118 -25.69 -5.84 12.35
C LYS A 1118 -25.76 -7.36 12.55
N GLU A 1119 -26.25 -8.12 11.57
CA GLU A 1119 -26.33 -9.57 11.66
C GLU A 1119 -24.96 -10.24 11.56
N ARG A 1120 -23.97 -9.55 10.97
CA ARG A 1120 -22.56 -9.94 10.90
C ARG A 1120 -21.70 -9.31 12.01
N ASP A 1121 -22.25 -8.40 12.81
CA ASP A 1121 -21.57 -7.76 13.94
C ASP A 1121 -21.87 -8.48 15.28
N PRO A 1122 -20.99 -9.36 15.77
CA PRO A 1122 -21.16 -10.00 17.08
C PRO A 1122 -21.32 -9.04 18.27
N PHE A 1123 -20.78 -7.82 18.20
CA PHE A 1123 -20.69 -6.92 19.35
C PHE A 1123 -21.72 -5.79 19.33
N CYS A 1124 -22.74 -5.87 18.46
CA CYS A 1124 -23.84 -4.90 18.43
C CYS A 1124 -24.93 -5.14 19.51
N GLY A 1125 -24.85 -6.28 20.22
CA GLY A 1125 -25.72 -6.63 21.34
C GLY A 1125 -27.04 -7.30 21.01
N ILE A 1126 -27.26 -7.70 19.75
CA ILE A 1126 -28.48 -8.36 19.29
C ILE A 1126 -28.40 -9.90 19.27
N HIS A 1127 -27.23 -10.48 19.59
CA HIS A 1127 -26.93 -11.92 19.43
C HIS A 1127 -27.08 -12.74 20.71
#